data_AF-A0A061BFG1-F1
#
_entry.id   AF-A0A061BFG1-F1
#
_cell.length_a   1.000
_cell.length_b   1.000
_cell.length_c   1.000
_cell.angle_alpha   90.00
_cell.angle_beta   90.00
_cell.angle_gamma   90.00
#
_symmetry.space_group_name_H-M   'P 1'
#
loop_
_entity.id
_entity.type
_entity.pdbx_description
1 polymer ?
#
loop_
_entity_poly.entity_id
_entity_poly.type
_entity_poly.pdbx_seq_one_letter_code
_entity_poly.pdbx_strand_id
1 'polypeptide(L)'
;MYTKLRGEPHSARSPSVSIALPGGGGGGGSGAAYSPPRSPTPVSFADSLATLPPRAKRLLALVVAFVVVFGAPLVLRGGISEDVGSEYESPFGTFGGLDERVTAQRPPRRTANDGTPRAGAFKPLAGASSNNPSVSLSSFLDSHFGPPDLPPREQPHVWLTMADATWARTGTAALHTFVERLNVERRARYGRRKDGVRDTKLVVMCLDEECVETVAKYKDAYGRGTGGGYAYAGFMHNRPEQIFASTWPKLAAFVEVLPHRDLFFVDSDVAFRYDPYPHMEPLMETYDIVAQENDSWDHFNTGWMWIRSSQTAADAWNEVLQMDMKQTSRDQNNFNEVLGTALLRQHRDGGDPLRKPLLSDFTAKNGLKVHVLDDNVFRSHHFEIDRPYAGRDRSVYVHMTCGDATLTKAFVAKAQGFWGDVDGYYTQPPPLLAVDHLSGTTEDVEQLMKILLTAAHYSNRTLLPPSHATFLDIPSTTSSSSAHSTRQIFSSFPVPHIAEALGVGIVEPRYPTLAARELAGGSVLGREAGLRADAGRVEKDGGKGKAEKIVRLGEVVELDMRHTPTLSSLLSLLSQPSFSPSSAPTLKLINFDWPDSQHWRLWRLPRTLEHITTCQLLEELPACDAICRGSREGVKVEEGWPSVEEASALGEEEAYEEEGAER
;
A
#
# COMPACT_ATOMS: atom_id res chain seq x y z
N MET A 1 55.20 -29.52 4.48
CA MET A 1 55.84 -28.79 3.36
C MET A 1 54.81 -27.85 2.78
N TYR A 2 54.97 -26.56 3.03
CA TYR A 2 54.12 -25.48 2.53
C TYR A 2 54.71 -24.95 1.22
N THR A 3 53.90 -24.87 0.17
CA THR A 3 54.17 -24.02 -1.00
C THR A 3 53.01 -23.07 -1.23
N LYS A 4 53.38 -21.86 -1.62
CA LYS A 4 52.73 -20.57 -1.41
C LYS A 4 52.63 -19.89 -2.77
N LEU A 5 51.43 -19.51 -3.21
CA LEU A 5 51.14 -18.60 -4.33
C LEU A 5 49.86 -17.87 -3.91
N ARG A 6 49.83 -16.60 -3.45
CA ARG A 6 50.13 -15.26 -4.02
C ARG A 6 49.30 -14.89 -5.26
N GLY A 7 48.37 -13.94 -5.08
CA GLY A 7 47.81 -13.09 -6.12
C GLY A 7 46.38 -12.59 -5.89
N GLU A 8 46.14 -11.73 -4.88
CA GLU A 8 44.93 -10.89 -4.81
C GLU A 8 45.17 -9.57 -5.56
N PRO A 9 44.19 -9.06 -6.36
CA PRO A 9 44.18 -7.68 -6.79
C PRO A 9 43.35 -6.81 -5.84
N HIS A 10 43.88 -5.61 -5.61
CA HIS A 10 43.38 -4.55 -4.74
C HIS A 10 41.91 -4.17 -5.01
N SER A 11 41.06 -4.31 -3.98
CA SER A 11 39.75 -3.65 -3.92
C SER A 11 39.90 -2.29 -3.25
N ALA A 12 39.45 -1.26 -3.96
CA ALA A 12 39.43 0.13 -3.51
C ALA A 12 38.50 0.29 -2.30
N ARG A 13 39.05 0.80 -1.20
CA ARG A 13 38.29 1.17 0.00
C ARG A 13 37.43 2.39 -0.29
N SER A 14 36.12 2.27 -0.09
CA SER A 14 35.19 3.38 0.06
C SER A 14 35.52 4.21 1.32
N PRO A 15 35.34 5.54 1.31
CA PRO A 15 35.67 6.39 2.45
C PRO A 15 34.68 6.17 3.60
N SER A 16 35.22 5.73 4.74
CA SER A 16 34.52 5.66 6.02
C SER A 16 34.40 7.05 6.62
N VAL A 17 33.17 7.55 6.77
CA VAL A 17 32.86 8.74 7.57
C VAL A 17 32.86 8.33 9.04
N SER A 18 33.94 8.67 9.75
CA SER A 18 34.06 8.51 11.19
C SER A 18 33.37 9.67 11.90
N ILE A 19 32.22 9.44 12.52
CA ILE A 19 31.63 10.40 13.46
C ILE A 19 32.40 10.27 14.78
N ALA A 20 33.08 11.35 15.15
CA ALA A 20 33.82 11.46 16.40
C ALA A 20 32.86 11.46 17.60
N LEU A 21 33.00 10.48 18.49
CA LEU A 21 32.42 10.52 19.82
C LEU A 21 33.23 11.53 20.68
N PRO A 22 32.60 12.49 21.37
CA PRO A 22 33.31 13.34 22.31
C PRO A 22 33.84 12.49 23.47
N GLY A 23 35.16 12.47 23.62
CA GLY A 23 35.87 11.78 24.69
C GLY A 23 35.59 12.39 26.06
N GLY A 24 35.52 11.52 27.05
CA GLY A 24 35.47 11.88 28.46
C GLY A 24 36.78 12.51 28.92
N GLY A 25 36.67 13.69 29.53
CA GLY A 25 37.69 14.28 30.39
C GLY A 25 37.16 14.30 31.83
N GLY A 26 37.78 13.52 32.71
CA GLY A 26 37.49 13.52 34.14
C GLY A 26 38.05 14.75 34.84
N GLY A 27 37.32 15.23 35.85
CA GLY A 27 37.77 16.25 36.80
C GLY A 27 36.68 16.48 37.84
N GLY A 28 36.93 16.02 39.07
CA GLY A 28 35.91 15.85 40.11
C GLY A 28 35.38 17.13 40.77
N GLY A 29 34.33 16.94 41.57
CA GLY A 29 33.86 17.94 42.52
C GLY A 29 32.42 17.73 42.98
N SER A 30 32.28 17.29 44.23
CA SER A 30 31.19 17.58 45.18
C SER A 30 29.73 17.36 44.76
N GLY A 31 29.08 16.42 45.46
CA GLY A 31 27.68 16.05 45.27
C GLY A 31 26.66 17.15 45.59
N ALA A 32 25.58 17.12 44.81
CA ALA A 32 24.26 17.55 45.20
C ALA A 32 23.28 16.56 44.57
N ALA A 33 22.40 15.96 45.38
CA ALA A 33 21.38 15.04 44.93
C ALA A 33 20.39 15.77 44.01
N TYR A 34 20.27 15.30 42.76
CA TYR A 34 19.26 15.78 41.82
C TYR A 34 18.23 14.67 41.61
N SER A 35 17.02 14.88 42.13
CA SER A 35 15.86 14.03 41.87
C SER A 35 15.30 14.34 40.47
N PRO A 36 14.91 13.34 39.66
CA PRO A 36 14.28 13.61 38.37
C PRO A 36 12.87 14.18 38.58
N PRO A 37 12.38 15.08 37.70
CA PRO A 37 11.01 15.57 37.76
C PRO A 37 10.05 14.40 37.50
N ARG A 38 9.07 14.24 38.40
CA ARG A 38 7.93 13.34 38.19
C ARG A 38 7.16 13.79 36.95
N SER A 39 6.97 12.88 36.01
CA SER A 39 6.04 13.00 34.89
C SER A 39 4.61 13.26 35.39
N PRO A 40 3.86 14.21 34.81
CA PRO A 40 2.46 14.43 35.19
C PRO A 40 1.61 13.25 34.69
N THR A 41 0.88 12.63 35.60
CA THR A 41 -0.19 11.67 35.28
C THR A 41 -1.31 12.37 34.50
N PRO A 42 -1.95 11.72 33.51
CA PRO A 42 -3.07 12.31 32.80
C PRO A 42 -4.24 12.50 33.77
N VAL A 43 -4.60 13.75 34.01
CA VAL A 43 -5.76 14.12 34.83
C VAL A 43 -7.01 13.89 33.98
N SER A 44 -7.98 13.16 34.53
CA SER A 44 -9.27 12.89 33.88
C SER A 44 -9.99 14.20 33.54
N PHE A 45 -10.69 14.25 32.41
CA PHE A 45 -11.53 15.40 32.02
C PHE A 45 -12.53 15.78 33.14
N ALA A 46 -12.95 14.81 33.96
CA ALA A 46 -13.81 15.04 35.13
C ALA A 46 -13.12 15.87 36.24
N ASP A 47 -11.82 15.68 36.45
CA ASP A 47 -11.04 16.41 37.46
C ASP A 47 -10.72 17.84 37.01
N SER A 48 -10.51 18.05 35.70
CA SER A 48 -10.41 19.39 35.11
C SER A 48 -11.72 20.17 35.21
N LEU A 49 -12.88 19.50 35.10
CA LEU A 49 -14.18 20.13 35.34
C LEU A 49 -14.40 20.45 36.83
N ALA A 50 -13.91 19.62 37.74
CA ALA A 50 -14.06 19.82 39.18
C ALA A 50 -13.32 21.07 39.69
N THR A 51 -12.18 21.40 39.07
CA THR A 51 -11.34 22.56 39.45
C THR A 51 -11.79 23.90 38.85
N LEU A 52 -12.78 23.90 37.95
CA LEU A 52 -13.29 25.15 37.37
C LEU A 52 -13.97 26.04 38.44
N PRO A 53 -13.72 27.36 38.42
CA PRO A 53 -14.41 28.29 39.30
C PRO A 53 -15.93 28.29 39.00
N PRO A 54 -16.79 28.58 40.00
CA PRO A 54 -18.24 28.47 39.86
C PRO A 54 -18.83 29.24 38.66
N ARG A 55 -18.21 30.37 38.29
CA ARG A 55 -18.60 31.17 37.11
C ARG A 55 -18.32 30.43 35.79
N ALA A 56 -17.18 29.75 35.68
CA ALA A 56 -16.82 28.97 34.49
C ALA A 56 -17.71 27.73 34.35
N LYS A 57 -18.07 27.07 35.46
CA LYS A 57 -19.04 25.96 35.44
C LYS A 57 -20.42 26.40 34.95
N ARG A 58 -20.89 27.58 35.37
CA ARG A 58 -22.15 28.15 34.87
C ARG A 58 -22.09 28.52 33.39
N LEU A 59 -20.96 29.07 32.93
CA LEU A 59 -20.77 29.40 31.52
C LEU A 59 -20.74 28.12 30.65
N LEU A 60 -20.02 27.09 31.09
CA LEU A 60 -19.96 25.80 30.39
C LEU A 60 -21.34 25.13 30.34
N ALA A 61 -22.09 25.14 31.45
CA ALA A 61 -23.45 24.61 31.49
C ALA A 61 -24.40 25.37 30.55
N LEU A 62 -24.26 26.70 30.44
CA LEU A 62 -25.02 27.50 29.48
C LEU A 62 -24.64 27.19 28.03
N VAL A 63 -23.36 26.99 27.73
CA VAL A 63 -22.91 26.60 26.38
C VAL A 63 -23.44 25.22 25.99
N VAL A 64 -23.35 24.24 26.89
CA VAL A 64 -23.91 22.90 26.64
C VAL A 64 -25.42 22.95 26.47
N ALA A 65 -26.14 23.71 27.31
CA ALA A 65 -27.57 23.92 27.17
C ALA A 65 -27.92 24.61 25.84
N PHE A 66 -27.11 25.58 25.39
CA PHE A 66 -27.31 26.27 24.12
C PHE A 66 -27.11 25.32 22.93
N VAL A 67 -26.06 24.48 22.97
CA VAL A 67 -25.81 23.48 21.92
C VAL A 67 -26.93 22.43 21.87
N VAL A 68 -27.45 21.98 23.01
CA VAL A 68 -28.54 20.99 23.04
C VAL A 68 -29.87 21.60 22.58
N VAL A 69 -30.19 22.82 23.02
CA VAL A 69 -31.48 23.47 22.71
C VAL A 69 -31.53 24.01 21.28
N PHE A 70 -30.41 24.57 20.78
CA PHE A 70 -30.36 25.19 19.45
C PHE A 70 -29.68 24.34 18.38
N GLY A 71 -28.82 23.39 18.75
CA GLY A 71 -28.16 22.48 17.80
C GLY A 71 -29.01 21.26 17.41
N ALA A 72 -29.80 20.71 18.33
CA ALA A 72 -30.63 19.53 18.05
C ALA A 72 -31.72 19.75 16.97
N PRO A 73 -32.36 20.93 16.85
CA PRO A 73 -33.35 21.17 15.79
C PRO A 73 -32.76 21.37 14.39
N LEU A 74 -31.46 21.66 14.27
CA LEU A 74 -30.78 21.84 12.97
C LEU A 74 -30.35 20.51 12.35
N VAL A 75 -30.06 19.50 13.19
CA VAL A 75 -29.72 18.13 12.72
C VAL A 75 -30.98 17.33 12.33
N LEU A 76 -32.15 17.68 12.88
CA LEU A 76 -33.43 17.01 12.57
C LEU A 76 -34.19 17.61 11.36
N ARG A 77 -33.67 18.65 10.71
CA ARG A 77 -34.31 19.31 9.54
C ARG A 77 -33.55 19.13 8.22
N GLY A 78 -32.35 18.56 8.25
CA GLY A 78 -31.59 18.17 7.06
C GLY A 78 -31.87 16.73 6.65
N GLY A 79 -33.13 16.40 6.37
CA GLY A 79 -33.49 15.13 5.74
C GLY A 79 -33.04 15.15 4.28
N ILE A 80 -31.94 14.45 3.98
CA ILE A 80 -31.48 14.22 2.62
C ILE A 80 -32.46 13.25 1.97
N SER A 81 -33.13 13.74 0.93
CA SER A 81 -33.96 12.98 0.01
C SER A 81 -33.09 11.99 -0.77
N GLU A 82 -33.50 10.72 -0.72
CA GLU A 82 -33.16 9.74 -1.74
C GLU A 82 -33.81 10.11 -3.10
N ASP A 83 -33.20 9.60 -4.17
CA ASP A 83 -33.62 9.53 -5.57
C ASP A 83 -33.72 10.82 -6.40
N VAL A 84 -32.74 11.01 -7.33
CA VAL A 84 -32.93 10.76 -8.77
C VAL A 84 -31.56 10.40 -9.38
N GLY A 85 -31.43 9.18 -9.91
CA GLY A 85 -30.28 8.79 -10.73
C GLY A 85 -30.24 9.57 -12.04
N SER A 86 -29.13 10.26 -12.30
CA SER A 86 -28.82 10.73 -13.65
C SER A 86 -28.03 9.64 -14.37
N GLU A 87 -28.67 9.02 -15.35
CA GLU A 87 -28.00 8.26 -16.40
C GLU A 87 -26.97 9.18 -17.07
N TYR A 88 -25.69 8.82 -16.97
CA TYR A 88 -24.65 9.41 -17.79
C TYR A 88 -24.45 8.47 -18.98
N GLU A 89 -25.03 8.84 -20.13
CA GLU A 89 -24.77 8.21 -21.40
C GLU A 89 -23.29 8.39 -21.79
N SER A 90 -22.60 7.27 -21.95
CA SER A 90 -21.27 7.21 -22.57
C SER A 90 -21.41 7.44 -24.08
N PRO A 91 -20.61 8.32 -24.71
CA PRO A 91 -20.66 8.59 -26.13
C PRO A 91 -19.78 7.59 -26.89
N PHE A 92 -20.14 6.31 -26.92
CA PHE A 92 -19.60 5.38 -27.92
C PHE A 92 -20.71 4.46 -28.42
N GLY A 93 -21.21 4.77 -29.61
CA GLY A 93 -22.32 4.07 -30.24
C GLY A 93 -22.01 2.62 -30.57
N THR A 94 -23.03 1.77 -30.48
CA THR A 94 -23.10 0.55 -31.26
C THR A 94 -24.53 0.35 -31.75
N PHE A 95 -24.64 0.23 -33.07
CA PHE A 95 -25.86 -0.05 -33.82
C PHE A 95 -26.47 -1.42 -33.48
N GLY A 96 -27.81 -1.49 -33.52
CA GLY A 96 -28.55 -2.69 -33.92
C GLY A 96 -29.49 -3.27 -32.87
N GLY A 97 -30.78 -2.94 -32.96
CA GLY A 97 -31.84 -3.53 -32.13
C GLY A 97 -32.41 -4.84 -32.67
N LEU A 98 -33.18 -5.53 -31.82
CA LEU A 98 -34.55 -6.03 -32.06
C LEU A 98 -35.04 -6.93 -30.90
N ASP A 99 -36.28 -6.66 -30.49
CA ASP A 99 -37.30 -7.45 -29.77
C ASP A 99 -36.96 -8.85 -29.22
N GLU A 100 -37.40 -9.19 -27.99
CA GLU A 100 -38.77 -9.72 -27.74
C GLU A 100 -38.93 -10.28 -26.30
N ARG A 101 -40.17 -10.21 -25.81
CA ARG A 101 -40.72 -10.56 -24.50
C ARG A 101 -40.37 -11.96 -23.97
N VAL A 102 -39.97 -12.05 -22.68
CA VAL A 102 -40.19 -13.26 -21.86
C VAL A 102 -40.65 -12.89 -20.44
N THR A 103 -41.70 -13.59 -20.03
CA THR A 103 -42.51 -13.57 -18.80
C THR A 103 -41.78 -13.39 -17.46
N ALA A 104 -42.38 -12.57 -16.60
CA ALA A 104 -42.04 -12.39 -15.18
C ALA A 104 -42.15 -13.71 -14.39
N GLN A 105 -41.01 -14.35 -14.12
CA GLN A 105 -40.88 -15.39 -13.10
C GLN A 105 -40.53 -14.74 -11.75
N ARG A 106 -41.27 -15.11 -10.70
CA ARG A 106 -40.95 -14.80 -9.31
C ARG A 106 -39.49 -15.15 -9.01
N PRO A 107 -38.71 -14.29 -8.33
CA PRO A 107 -37.33 -14.61 -8.02
C PRO A 107 -37.25 -15.87 -7.13
N PRO A 108 -36.30 -16.78 -7.37
CA PRO A 108 -36.13 -17.97 -6.54
C PRO A 108 -35.78 -17.57 -5.09
N ARG A 109 -36.23 -18.40 -4.13
CA ARG A 109 -35.91 -18.23 -2.69
C ARG A 109 -34.40 -18.22 -2.49
N ARG A 110 -33.89 -17.17 -1.82
CA ARG A 110 -32.47 -16.88 -1.56
C ARG A 110 -31.86 -17.65 -0.37
N THR A 111 -32.61 -18.54 0.27
CA THR A 111 -32.19 -19.32 1.44
C THR A 111 -32.59 -20.79 1.31
N ALA A 112 -31.75 -21.70 1.81
CA ALA A 112 -32.10 -23.10 2.03
C ALA A 112 -33.01 -23.26 3.27
N ASN A 113 -33.59 -24.45 3.46
CA ASN A 113 -34.54 -24.73 4.56
C ASN A 113 -33.91 -24.66 5.97
N ASP A 114 -32.58 -24.64 6.06
CA ASP A 114 -31.80 -24.50 7.29
C ASP A 114 -31.34 -23.06 7.58
N GLY A 115 -31.71 -22.10 6.72
CA GLY A 115 -31.32 -20.69 6.87
C GLY A 115 -30.01 -20.31 6.18
N THR A 116 -29.31 -21.24 5.52
CA THR A 116 -28.09 -20.93 4.76
C THR A 116 -28.41 -20.20 3.43
N PRO A 117 -27.73 -19.09 3.08
CA PRO A 117 -27.97 -18.39 1.82
C PRO A 117 -27.47 -19.18 0.61
N ARG A 118 -28.29 -19.34 -0.43
CA ARG A 118 -27.88 -19.96 -1.71
C ARG A 118 -27.31 -18.91 -2.66
N ALA A 119 -26.13 -19.18 -3.21
CA ALA A 119 -25.54 -18.39 -4.31
C ALA A 119 -26.46 -18.47 -5.55
N GLY A 120 -26.69 -17.32 -6.19
CA GLY A 120 -27.68 -17.16 -7.24
C GLY A 120 -27.16 -16.27 -8.37
N ALA A 121 -27.20 -16.86 -9.57
CA ALA A 121 -27.05 -16.30 -10.92
C ALA A 121 -25.64 -15.90 -11.40
N PHE A 122 -25.32 -16.38 -12.62
CA PHE A 122 -24.36 -15.90 -13.63
C PHE A 122 -23.16 -16.81 -14.03
N LYS A 123 -22.64 -16.50 -15.23
CA LYS A 123 -22.06 -17.33 -16.31
C LYS A 123 -20.80 -18.17 -15.96
N PRO A 124 -20.50 -19.23 -16.76
CA PRO A 124 -19.56 -20.28 -16.38
C PRO A 124 -18.09 -19.91 -16.57
N LEU A 125 -17.25 -20.41 -15.66
CA LEU A 125 -15.79 -20.45 -15.75
C LEU A 125 -15.34 -21.32 -16.94
N ALA A 126 -14.29 -20.87 -17.64
CA ALA A 126 -13.65 -21.65 -18.69
C ALA A 126 -13.10 -22.98 -18.12
N GLY A 127 -13.76 -24.10 -18.44
CA GLY A 127 -13.17 -25.45 -18.31
C GLY A 127 -13.88 -26.45 -17.40
N ALA A 128 -14.95 -26.10 -16.66
CA ALA A 128 -15.65 -27.04 -15.79
C ALA A 128 -16.99 -27.50 -16.40
N SER A 129 -17.15 -28.81 -16.60
CA SER A 129 -18.35 -29.46 -17.17
C SER A 129 -19.56 -29.56 -16.21
N SER A 130 -19.69 -28.66 -15.21
CA SER A 130 -20.88 -28.64 -14.34
C SER A 130 -21.30 -27.21 -13.97
N ASN A 131 -22.42 -26.78 -14.56
CA ASN A 131 -23.08 -25.50 -14.38
C ASN A 131 -23.94 -25.48 -13.10
N ASN A 132 -23.36 -25.33 -11.90
CA ASN A 132 -24.19 -25.17 -10.71
C ASN A 132 -23.78 -23.95 -9.86
N PRO A 133 -24.61 -22.89 -9.77
CA PRO A 133 -24.34 -21.68 -8.99
C PRO A 133 -24.47 -21.88 -7.46
N SER A 134 -24.45 -23.12 -6.97
CA SER A 134 -24.56 -23.51 -5.57
C SER A 134 -23.24 -24.01 -4.97
N VAL A 135 -22.11 -23.76 -5.64
CA VAL A 135 -20.81 -24.27 -5.23
C VAL A 135 -20.31 -23.43 -4.06
N SER A 136 -20.28 -24.04 -2.88
CA SER A 136 -19.71 -23.46 -1.68
C SER A 136 -18.20 -23.25 -1.85
N LEU A 137 -17.57 -22.37 -1.07
CA LEU A 137 -16.13 -22.16 -1.15
C LEU A 137 -15.36 -23.48 -0.91
N SER A 138 -15.79 -24.29 0.05
CA SER A 138 -15.22 -25.62 0.31
C SER A 138 -15.29 -26.52 -0.93
N SER A 139 -16.44 -26.60 -1.60
CA SER A 139 -16.56 -27.37 -2.85
C SER A 139 -15.72 -26.80 -3.98
N PHE A 140 -15.56 -25.47 -4.06
CA PHE A 140 -14.68 -24.82 -5.02
C PHE A 140 -13.22 -25.21 -4.77
N LEU A 141 -12.75 -25.11 -3.52
CA LEU A 141 -11.40 -25.49 -3.13
C LEU A 141 -11.12 -26.96 -3.39
N ASP A 142 -12.05 -27.85 -3.07
CA ASP A 142 -11.88 -29.30 -3.28
C ASP A 142 -11.81 -29.67 -4.76
N SER A 143 -12.61 -29.01 -5.60
CA SER A 143 -12.58 -29.23 -7.05
C SER A 143 -11.27 -28.81 -7.73
N HIS A 144 -10.57 -27.81 -7.18
CA HIS A 144 -9.32 -27.28 -7.75
C HIS A 144 -8.07 -27.85 -7.08
N PHE A 145 -8.14 -28.16 -5.79
CA PHE A 145 -6.98 -28.48 -4.96
C PHE A 145 -7.08 -29.86 -4.30
N GLY A 146 -8.11 -30.63 -4.63
CA GLY A 146 -8.40 -31.94 -4.04
C GLY A 146 -8.98 -31.85 -2.63
N PRO A 147 -9.51 -32.94 -2.08
CA PRO A 147 -10.18 -32.93 -0.78
C PRO A 147 -9.19 -32.70 0.39
N PRO A 148 -9.68 -32.24 1.55
CA PRO A 148 -8.84 -31.86 2.70
C PRO A 148 -8.24 -33.06 3.45
N ASP A 149 -8.62 -34.29 3.11
CA ASP A 149 -8.08 -35.54 3.67
C ASP A 149 -6.86 -36.07 2.90
N LEU A 150 -6.46 -35.40 1.81
CA LEU A 150 -5.22 -35.72 1.10
C LEU A 150 -3.99 -35.67 2.02
N PRO A 151 -2.93 -36.43 1.75
CA PRO A 151 -1.68 -36.30 2.50
C PRO A 151 -1.21 -34.84 2.54
N PRO A 152 -0.70 -34.32 3.67
CA PRO A 152 -0.28 -32.91 3.78
C PRO A 152 0.72 -32.45 2.72
N ARG A 153 1.51 -33.38 2.16
CA ARG A 153 2.47 -33.12 1.07
C ARG A 153 1.81 -32.85 -0.29
N GLU A 154 0.59 -33.35 -0.48
CA GLU A 154 -0.19 -33.18 -1.70
C GLU A 154 -1.14 -31.97 -1.60
N GLN A 155 -1.39 -31.49 -0.39
CA GLN A 155 -2.20 -30.30 -0.17
C GLN A 155 -1.39 -29.02 -0.40
N PRO A 156 -1.87 -28.05 -1.20
CA PRO A 156 -1.26 -26.74 -1.24
C PRO A 156 -1.51 -25.96 0.05
N HIS A 157 -0.74 -24.89 0.28
CA HIS A 157 -1.18 -23.82 1.17
C HIS A 157 -2.23 -22.97 0.45
N VAL A 158 -3.44 -22.91 0.97
CA VAL A 158 -4.51 -22.09 0.40
C VAL A 158 -4.46 -20.71 1.02
N TRP A 159 -4.11 -19.71 0.21
CA TRP A 159 -4.16 -18.30 0.55
C TRP A 159 -5.46 -17.72 0.03
N LEU A 160 -6.23 -17.08 0.89
CA LEU A 160 -7.43 -16.35 0.56
C LEU A 160 -7.13 -14.85 0.61
N THR A 161 -7.64 -14.12 -0.35
CA THR A 161 -7.63 -12.65 -0.36
C THR A 161 -8.97 -12.13 -0.86
N MET A 162 -9.26 -10.84 -0.67
CA MET A 162 -10.48 -10.19 -1.14
C MET A 162 -10.13 -9.02 -2.04
N ALA A 163 -10.85 -8.88 -3.14
CA ALA A 163 -10.59 -7.80 -4.08
C ALA A 163 -11.88 -7.31 -4.75
N ASP A 164 -11.99 -6.00 -4.88
CA ASP A 164 -12.79 -5.37 -5.92
C ASP A 164 -11.96 -5.28 -7.22
N ALA A 165 -12.52 -4.68 -8.26
CA ALA A 165 -11.86 -4.46 -9.53
C ALA A 165 -10.51 -3.73 -9.41
N THR A 166 -10.42 -2.75 -8.50
CA THR A 166 -9.23 -1.92 -8.31
C THR A 166 -8.10 -2.72 -7.66
N TRP A 167 -8.40 -3.45 -6.59
CA TRP A 167 -7.44 -4.34 -5.94
C TRP A 167 -7.02 -5.50 -6.86
N ALA A 168 -7.97 -6.04 -7.64
CA ALA A 168 -7.69 -7.08 -8.63
C ALA A 168 -6.67 -6.63 -9.69
N ARG A 169 -6.65 -5.35 -10.07
CA ARG A 169 -5.63 -4.80 -11.00
C ARG A 169 -4.32 -4.42 -10.32
N THR A 170 -4.30 -4.26 -9.00
CA THR A 170 -3.18 -3.68 -8.27
C THR A 170 -2.61 -4.67 -7.25
N GLY A 171 -3.00 -4.57 -5.98
CA GLY A 171 -2.40 -5.32 -4.87
C GLY A 171 -2.56 -6.82 -5.01
N THR A 172 -3.73 -7.28 -5.43
CA THR A 172 -3.98 -8.71 -5.65
C THR A 172 -3.16 -9.26 -6.82
N ALA A 173 -2.97 -8.47 -7.89
CA ALA A 173 -2.12 -8.86 -9.01
C ALA A 173 -0.64 -8.95 -8.60
N ALA A 174 -0.19 -8.04 -7.73
CA ALA A 174 1.16 -8.09 -7.15
C ALA A 174 1.34 -9.31 -6.23
N LEU A 175 0.35 -9.62 -5.39
CA LEU A 175 0.34 -10.80 -4.53
C LEU A 175 0.35 -12.09 -5.35
N HIS A 176 -0.46 -12.16 -6.40
CA HIS A 176 -0.47 -13.28 -7.35
C HIS A 176 0.89 -13.50 -8.00
N THR A 177 1.49 -12.42 -8.52
CA THR A 177 2.83 -12.46 -9.14
C THR A 177 3.88 -12.96 -8.15
N PHE A 178 3.80 -12.53 -6.89
CA PHE A 178 4.67 -13.02 -5.83
C PHE A 178 4.48 -14.52 -5.55
N VAL A 179 3.23 -14.99 -5.41
CA VAL A 179 2.91 -16.41 -5.13
C VAL A 179 3.40 -17.33 -6.24
N GLU A 180 3.15 -16.97 -7.50
CA GLU A 180 3.61 -17.74 -8.66
C GLU A 180 5.13 -17.89 -8.66
N ARG A 181 5.81 -16.78 -8.38
CA ARG A 181 7.26 -16.73 -8.30
C ARG A 181 7.81 -17.51 -7.11
N LEU A 182 7.18 -17.39 -5.96
CA LEU A 182 7.50 -18.14 -4.74
C LEU A 182 7.46 -19.65 -5.00
N ASN A 183 6.41 -20.14 -5.67
CA ASN A 183 6.25 -21.55 -6.01
C ASN A 183 7.37 -22.05 -6.92
N VAL A 184 7.75 -21.28 -7.96
CA VAL A 184 8.85 -21.66 -8.85
C VAL A 184 10.17 -21.73 -8.09
N GLU A 185 10.49 -20.70 -7.31
CA GLU A 185 11.77 -20.64 -6.61
C GLU A 185 11.86 -21.69 -5.49
N ARG A 186 10.80 -21.90 -4.70
CA ARG A 186 10.79 -22.93 -3.65
C ARG A 186 10.90 -24.33 -4.24
N ARG A 187 10.16 -24.66 -5.32
CA ARG A 187 10.30 -25.96 -5.99
C ARG A 187 11.72 -26.19 -6.50
N ALA A 188 12.33 -25.18 -7.12
CA ALA A 188 13.69 -25.28 -7.62
C ALA A 188 14.73 -25.50 -6.51
N ARG A 189 14.59 -24.80 -5.37
CA ARG A 189 15.57 -24.85 -4.28
C ARG A 189 15.35 -26.00 -3.31
N TYR A 190 14.10 -26.32 -3.00
CA TYR A 190 13.73 -27.22 -1.91
C TYR A 190 12.94 -28.45 -2.36
N GLY A 191 12.50 -28.54 -3.61
CA GLY A 191 11.64 -29.63 -4.11
C GLY A 191 12.26 -31.03 -4.08
N ARG A 192 13.58 -31.15 -3.92
CA ARG A 192 14.29 -32.44 -3.75
C ARG A 192 14.33 -32.93 -2.30
N ARG A 193 13.83 -32.16 -1.33
CA ARG A 193 13.79 -32.57 0.08
C ARG A 193 12.82 -33.74 0.27
N LYS A 194 13.07 -34.55 1.31
CA LYS A 194 12.28 -35.75 1.62
C LYS A 194 10.78 -35.47 1.80
N ASP A 195 10.45 -34.26 2.26
CA ASP A 195 9.07 -33.82 2.49
C ASP A 195 8.48 -33.00 1.35
N GLY A 196 9.25 -32.78 0.27
CA GLY A 196 8.84 -31.93 -0.85
C GLY A 196 8.68 -30.46 -0.44
N VAL A 197 7.96 -29.71 -1.28
CA VAL A 197 7.53 -28.33 -1.03
C VAL A 197 6.06 -28.28 -1.39
N ARG A 198 5.24 -27.78 -0.47
CA ARG A 198 3.84 -27.46 -0.77
C ARG A 198 3.79 -26.18 -1.60
N ASP A 199 3.10 -26.22 -2.72
CA ASP A 199 2.78 -25.01 -3.48
C ASP A 199 1.79 -24.14 -2.70
N THR A 200 1.87 -22.84 -2.89
CA THR A 200 0.90 -21.85 -2.43
C THR A 200 -0.10 -21.56 -3.54
N LYS A 201 -1.40 -21.57 -3.24
CA LYS A 201 -2.48 -21.24 -4.20
C LYS A 201 -3.26 -20.05 -3.68
N LEU A 202 -3.28 -18.97 -4.44
CA LEU A 202 -4.02 -17.75 -4.12
C LEU A 202 -5.42 -17.83 -4.71
N VAL A 203 -6.44 -17.72 -3.85
CA VAL A 203 -7.85 -17.62 -4.22
C VAL A 203 -8.34 -16.22 -3.88
N VAL A 204 -8.88 -15.54 -4.89
CA VAL A 204 -9.41 -14.19 -4.77
C VAL A 204 -10.92 -14.27 -4.60
N MET A 205 -11.41 -13.85 -3.43
CA MET A 205 -12.82 -13.67 -3.15
C MET A 205 -13.26 -12.32 -3.72
N CYS A 206 -13.89 -12.36 -4.89
CA CYS A 206 -14.26 -11.16 -5.64
C CYS A 206 -15.49 -10.47 -5.05
N LEU A 207 -15.38 -9.14 -4.92
CA LEU A 207 -16.43 -8.26 -4.41
C LEU A 207 -17.34 -7.69 -5.51
N ASP A 208 -16.89 -7.75 -6.77
CA ASP A 208 -17.61 -7.33 -7.97
C ASP A 208 -17.31 -8.26 -9.17
N GLU A 209 -18.06 -8.10 -10.26
CA GLU A 209 -17.92 -8.92 -11.47
C GLU A 209 -16.61 -8.65 -12.22
N GLU A 210 -16.16 -7.38 -12.23
CA GLU A 210 -14.94 -6.98 -12.94
C GLU A 210 -13.68 -7.58 -12.30
N CYS A 211 -13.67 -7.81 -10.98
CA CYS A 211 -12.66 -8.61 -10.30
C CYS A 211 -12.56 -10.02 -10.90
N VAL A 212 -13.69 -10.69 -11.14
CA VAL A 212 -13.70 -12.06 -11.68
C VAL A 212 -13.05 -12.08 -13.06
N GLU A 213 -13.42 -11.14 -13.92
CA GLU A 213 -12.85 -11.01 -15.26
C GLU A 213 -11.36 -10.67 -15.24
N THR A 214 -10.93 -9.84 -14.29
CA THR A 214 -9.54 -9.43 -14.13
C THR A 214 -8.67 -10.58 -13.64
N VAL A 215 -9.11 -11.29 -12.59
CA VAL A 215 -8.38 -12.43 -12.03
C VAL A 215 -8.30 -13.58 -13.03
N ALA A 216 -9.34 -13.81 -13.84
CA ALA A 216 -9.31 -14.81 -14.91
C ALA A 216 -8.21 -14.56 -15.96
N LYS A 217 -7.71 -13.33 -16.08
CA LYS A 217 -6.62 -12.95 -17.01
C LYS A 217 -5.23 -13.04 -16.37
N TYR A 218 -5.13 -13.36 -15.09
CA TYR A 218 -3.84 -13.54 -14.43
C TYR A 218 -3.01 -14.62 -15.11
N LYS A 219 -1.70 -14.36 -15.18
CA LYS A 219 -0.72 -15.24 -15.82
C LYS A 219 0.01 -16.07 -14.77
N ASP A 220 0.42 -17.27 -15.14
CA ASP A 220 1.35 -18.06 -14.30
C ASP A 220 2.76 -17.43 -14.27
N ALA A 221 3.66 -18.01 -13.47
CA ALA A 221 5.05 -17.59 -13.39
C ALA A 221 5.82 -17.50 -14.74
N TYR A 222 5.29 -18.12 -15.80
CA TYR A 222 5.88 -18.16 -17.14
C TYR A 222 5.12 -17.31 -18.15
N GLY A 223 4.16 -16.51 -17.70
CA GLY A 223 3.38 -15.60 -18.57
C GLY A 223 2.25 -16.28 -19.33
N ARG A 224 1.88 -17.53 -19.00
CA ARG A 224 0.80 -18.27 -19.69
C ARG A 224 -0.54 -17.99 -19.04
N GLY A 225 -1.58 -17.82 -19.87
CA GLY A 225 -2.95 -17.53 -19.42
C GLY A 225 -3.75 -18.73 -18.94
N THR A 226 -3.22 -19.96 -19.04
CA THR A 226 -3.92 -21.16 -18.56
C THR A 226 -3.64 -21.39 -17.08
N GLY A 227 -4.54 -20.94 -16.20
CA GLY A 227 -4.55 -21.33 -14.79
C GLY A 227 -3.80 -20.40 -13.82
N GLY A 228 -3.66 -19.11 -14.15
CA GLY A 228 -3.03 -18.15 -13.25
C GLY A 228 -3.90 -17.78 -12.05
N GLY A 229 -5.09 -17.22 -12.27
CA GLY A 229 -5.93 -16.72 -11.17
C GLY A 229 -7.07 -17.66 -10.79
N TYR A 230 -7.33 -17.80 -9.49
CA TYR A 230 -8.52 -18.48 -8.94
C TYR A 230 -9.48 -17.43 -8.38
N ALA A 231 -10.58 -17.16 -9.09
CA ALA A 231 -11.61 -16.21 -8.66
C ALA A 231 -12.80 -16.95 -8.06
N TYR A 232 -13.28 -16.51 -6.90
CA TYR A 232 -14.48 -16.99 -6.24
C TYR A 232 -15.42 -15.81 -5.94
N ALA A 233 -16.62 -15.83 -6.53
CA ALA A 233 -17.62 -14.76 -6.36
C ALA A 233 -18.86 -15.21 -5.57
N GLY A 234 -18.84 -16.39 -4.95
CA GLY A 234 -20.03 -16.97 -4.30
C GLY A 234 -20.57 -16.16 -3.11
N PHE A 235 -19.78 -15.25 -2.54
CA PHE A 235 -20.19 -14.37 -1.44
C PHE A 235 -20.70 -12.98 -1.87
N MET A 236 -20.59 -12.64 -3.16
CA MET A 236 -20.87 -11.29 -3.67
C MET A 236 -22.32 -10.83 -3.44
N HIS A 237 -23.29 -11.75 -3.54
CA HIS A 237 -24.72 -11.43 -3.52
C HIS A 237 -25.48 -11.87 -2.27
N ASN A 238 -24.80 -12.45 -1.28
CA ASN A 238 -25.42 -12.99 -0.08
C ASN A 238 -24.96 -12.31 1.22
N ARG A 239 -24.34 -11.13 1.11
CA ARG A 239 -23.92 -10.32 2.24
C ARG A 239 -25.12 -9.86 3.07
N PRO A 240 -25.12 -10.08 4.40
CA PRO A 240 -26.06 -9.43 5.31
C PRO A 240 -25.85 -7.91 5.36
N GLU A 241 -26.92 -7.13 5.34
CA GLU A 241 -26.86 -5.65 5.32
C GLU A 241 -26.09 -5.06 6.51
N GLN A 242 -26.08 -5.77 7.65
CA GLN A 242 -25.42 -5.36 8.89
C GLN A 242 -23.88 -5.45 8.81
N ILE A 243 -23.34 -6.18 7.83
CA ILE A 243 -21.91 -6.50 7.72
C ILE A 243 -21.28 -5.70 6.58
N PHE A 244 -20.08 -5.16 6.82
CA PHE A 244 -19.31 -4.48 5.79
C PHE A 244 -19.02 -5.39 4.58
N ALA A 245 -19.07 -4.82 3.38
CA ALA A 245 -18.77 -5.53 2.14
C ALA A 245 -17.37 -6.16 2.15
N SER A 246 -16.39 -5.42 2.69
CA SER A 246 -15.01 -5.86 2.85
C SER A 246 -14.78 -6.83 4.00
N THR A 247 -15.80 -7.18 4.79
CA THR A 247 -15.67 -8.09 5.94
C THR A 247 -16.39 -9.41 5.70
N TRP A 248 -17.54 -9.36 5.02
CA TRP A 248 -18.40 -10.53 4.83
C TRP A 248 -17.71 -11.76 4.20
N PRO A 249 -16.99 -11.65 3.05
CA PRO A 249 -16.39 -12.83 2.42
C PRO A 249 -15.36 -13.52 3.32
N LYS A 250 -14.61 -12.75 4.12
CA LYS A 250 -13.65 -13.26 5.09
C LYS A 250 -14.33 -14.07 6.20
N LEU A 251 -15.39 -13.53 6.80
CA LEU A 251 -16.15 -14.24 7.84
C LEU A 251 -16.78 -15.52 7.28
N ALA A 252 -17.45 -15.42 6.14
CA ALA A 252 -18.12 -16.55 5.50
C ALA A 252 -17.12 -17.66 5.14
N ALA A 253 -15.97 -17.30 4.58
CA ALA A 253 -14.90 -18.25 4.24
C ALA A 253 -14.36 -18.98 5.47
N PHE A 254 -14.08 -18.26 6.56
CA PHE A 254 -13.55 -18.89 7.76
C PHE A 254 -14.54 -19.83 8.43
N VAL A 255 -15.82 -19.42 8.54
CA VAL A 255 -16.86 -20.28 9.11
C VAL A 255 -17.07 -21.55 8.27
N GLU A 256 -17.05 -21.42 6.94
CA GLU A 256 -17.31 -22.54 6.03
C GLU A 256 -16.13 -23.52 5.92
N VAL A 257 -14.89 -23.02 5.87
CA VAL A 257 -13.72 -23.81 5.43
C VAL A 257 -12.85 -24.29 6.59
N LEU A 258 -12.72 -23.52 7.68
CA LEU A 258 -11.86 -23.90 8.82
C LEU A 258 -12.23 -25.23 9.49
N PRO A 259 -13.49 -25.73 9.49
CA PRO A 259 -13.75 -27.09 9.99
C PRO A 259 -13.01 -28.19 9.22
N HIS A 260 -12.55 -27.88 8.01
CA HIS A 260 -12.06 -28.87 7.05
C HIS A 260 -10.63 -28.61 6.60
N ARG A 261 -10.17 -27.37 6.50
CA ARG A 261 -8.87 -27.04 5.88
C ARG A 261 -8.16 -25.87 6.57
N ASP A 262 -6.84 -25.98 6.64
CA ASP A 262 -5.97 -24.86 7.03
C ASP A 262 -6.10 -23.71 6.05
N LEU A 263 -6.23 -22.48 6.56
CA LEU A 263 -6.33 -21.28 5.74
C LEU A 263 -5.23 -20.28 6.07
N PHE A 264 -4.67 -19.69 5.03
CA PHE A 264 -3.98 -18.42 5.11
C PHE A 264 -4.91 -17.34 4.58
N PHE A 265 -5.04 -16.24 5.30
CA PHE A 265 -5.74 -15.05 4.82
C PHE A 265 -4.76 -13.89 4.71
N VAL A 266 -4.91 -13.14 3.62
CA VAL A 266 -4.06 -12.02 3.23
C VAL A 266 -4.93 -10.90 2.67
N ASP A 267 -4.93 -9.73 3.30
CA ASP A 267 -5.53 -8.54 2.73
C ASP A 267 -4.80 -8.13 1.44
N SER A 268 -5.53 -7.55 0.49
CA SER A 268 -4.98 -7.16 -0.80
C SER A 268 -3.95 -6.02 -0.73
N ASP A 269 -3.83 -5.35 0.42
CA ASP A 269 -2.84 -4.31 0.71
C ASP A 269 -1.60 -4.82 1.47
N VAL A 270 -1.45 -6.15 1.59
CA VAL A 270 -0.22 -6.79 2.05
C VAL A 270 0.70 -7.06 0.85
N ALA A 271 1.89 -6.47 0.86
CA ALA A 271 2.87 -6.63 -0.19
C ALA A 271 4.11 -7.39 0.31
N PHE A 272 4.43 -8.51 -0.34
CA PHE A 272 5.55 -9.38 0.03
C PHE A 272 6.81 -9.05 -0.77
N ARG A 273 7.93 -8.98 -0.06
CA ARG A 273 9.25 -8.98 -0.67
C ARG A 273 9.89 -10.37 -0.65
N TYR A 274 9.69 -11.12 0.42
CA TYR A 274 10.34 -12.40 0.64
C TYR A 274 9.39 -13.51 1.09
N ASP A 275 9.85 -14.75 0.97
CA ASP A 275 9.20 -15.98 1.42
C ASP A 275 8.89 -15.91 2.93
N PRO A 276 7.61 -15.95 3.36
CA PRO A 276 7.25 -15.91 4.78
C PRO A 276 7.42 -17.26 5.49
N TYR A 277 7.43 -18.37 4.76
CA TYR A 277 7.39 -19.71 5.34
C TYR A 277 8.56 -20.06 6.27
N PRO A 278 9.83 -19.63 6.02
CA PRO A 278 10.92 -19.89 6.95
C PRO A 278 10.67 -19.39 8.38
N HIS A 279 9.82 -18.37 8.53
CA HIS A 279 9.45 -17.80 9.83
C HIS A 279 8.12 -18.35 10.35
N MET A 280 7.32 -19.02 9.51
CA MET A 280 5.97 -19.47 9.86
C MET A 280 5.83 -20.97 10.01
N GLU A 281 6.43 -21.78 9.13
CA GLU A 281 6.31 -23.25 9.15
C GLU A 281 6.64 -23.85 10.54
N PRO A 282 7.69 -23.40 11.27
CA PRO A 282 7.97 -23.92 12.61
C PRO A 282 6.86 -23.64 13.63
N LEU A 283 6.12 -22.54 13.44
CA LEU A 283 5.01 -22.14 14.32
C LEU A 283 3.72 -22.86 13.95
N MET A 284 3.54 -23.18 12.67
CA MET A 284 2.36 -23.91 12.17
C MET A 284 2.26 -25.33 12.74
N GLU A 285 3.35 -25.89 13.28
CA GLU A 285 3.33 -27.19 13.95
C GLU A 285 2.71 -27.13 15.35
N THR A 286 2.89 -26.02 16.07
CA THR A 286 2.62 -25.92 17.51
C THR A 286 1.45 -25.01 17.89
N TYR A 287 1.10 -24.06 17.01
CA TYR A 287 0.00 -23.11 17.22
C TYR A 287 -1.20 -23.44 16.33
N ASP A 288 -2.35 -22.91 16.71
CA ASP A 288 -3.60 -22.98 15.94
C ASP A 288 -3.81 -21.72 15.10
N ILE A 289 -3.28 -20.58 15.56
CA ILE A 289 -3.30 -19.30 14.85
C ILE A 289 -1.89 -18.69 14.87
N VAL A 290 -1.42 -18.26 13.71
CA VAL A 290 -0.23 -17.42 13.57
C VAL A 290 -0.65 -16.12 12.89
N ALA A 291 -0.53 -14.99 13.59
CA ALA A 291 -1.08 -13.72 13.12
C ALA A 291 -0.05 -12.58 13.19
N GLN A 292 -0.30 -11.55 12.39
CA GLN A 292 0.47 -10.31 12.36
C GLN A 292 0.31 -9.47 13.63
N GLU A 293 1.41 -8.92 14.17
CA GLU A 293 1.34 -7.93 15.25
C GLU A 293 0.60 -6.65 14.85
N ASN A 294 -0.04 -5.99 15.80
CA ASN A 294 -0.55 -4.65 15.61
C ASN A 294 -0.09 -3.74 16.76
N ASP A 295 1.15 -3.24 16.67
CA ASP A 295 1.78 -2.53 17.79
C ASP A 295 1.05 -1.23 18.17
N SER A 296 0.27 -0.64 17.26
CA SER A 296 -0.56 0.53 17.54
C SER A 296 -1.67 0.29 18.56
N TRP A 297 -2.05 -0.97 18.80
CA TRP A 297 -3.09 -1.33 19.76
C TRP A 297 -2.66 -2.50 20.66
N ASP A 298 -3.54 -2.93 21.55
CA ASP A 298 -3.41 -4.11 22.42
C ASP A 298 -3.99 -5.38 21.75
N HIS A 299 -3.99 -5.38 20.42
CA HIS A 299 -4.61 -6.39 19.56
C HIS A 299 -3.59 -6.87 18.51
N PHE A 300 -3.88 -7.97 17.84
CA PHE A 300 -3.16 -8.36 16.62
C PHE A 300 -4.01 -8.04 15.39
N ASN A 301 -3.39 -7.95 14.21
CA ASN A 301 -4.08 -7.65 12.97
C ASN A 301 -4.58 -8.92 12.27
N THR A 302 -5.82 -8.90 11.79
CA THR A 302 -6.45 -10.04 11.11
C THR A 302 -6.24 -10.04 9.60
N GLY A 303 -5.54 -9.05 9.04
CA GLY A 303 -5.28 -8.92 7.61
C GLY A 303 -4.16 -9.82 7.09
N TRP A 304 -3.33 -10.37 7.97
CA TRP A 304 -2.42 -11.45 7.65
C TRP A 304 -2.44 -12.50 8.77
N MET A 305 -2.96 -13.68 8.46
CA MET A 305 -3.05 -14.76 9.43
C MET A 305 -3.09 -16.13 8.78
N TRP A 306 -2.44 -17.09 9.43
CA TRP A 306 -2.65 -18.51 9.21
C TRP A 306 -3.48 -19.09 10.35
N ILE A 307 -4.42 -19.96 10.00
CA ILE A 307 -5.31 -20.63 10.94
C ILE A 307 -5.38 -22.12 10.58
N ARG A 308 -5.11 -22.96 11.57
CA ARG A 308 -5.23 -24.41 11.48
C ARG A 308 -6.69 -24.83 11.39
N SER A 309 -6.98 -25.86 10.60
CA SER A 309 -8.31 -26.46 10.52
C SER A 309 -8.78 -26.94 11.89
N SER A 310 -9.89 -26.39 12.39
CA SER A 310 -10.58 -26.89 13.57
C SER A 310 -12.00 -26.32 13.66
N GLN A 311 -12.90 -27.09 14.27
CA GLN A 311 -14.24 -26.59 14.60
C GLN A 311 -14.16 -25.41 15.57
N THR A 312 -13.24 -25.45 16.54
CA THR A 312 -13.06 -24.37 17.53
C THR A 312 -12.67 -23.03 16.87
N ALA A 313 -11.83 -23.05 15.83
CA ALA A 313 -11.50 -21.85 15.08
C ALA A 313 -12.70 -21.33 14.27
N ALA A 314 -13.46 -22.23 13.64
CA ALA A 314 -14.68 -21.87 12.93
C ALA A 314 -15.74 -21.27 13.87
N ASP A 315 -15.91 -21.85 15.06
CA ASP A 315 -16.85 -21.37 16.08
C ASP A 315 -16.47 -19.96 16.57
N ALA A 316 -15.17 -19.67 16.72
CA ALA A 316 -14.68 -18.34 17.07
C ALA A 316 -15.04 -17.29 16.01
N TRP A 317 -14.89 -17.61 14.73
CA TRP A 317 -15.29 -16.73 13.63
C TRP A 317 -16.81 -16.62 13.48
N ASN A 318 -17.55 -17.69 13.80
CA ASN A 318 -19.01 -17.63 13.86
C ASN A 318 -19.48 -16.72 15.00
N GLU A 319 -18.78 -16.69 16.14
CA GLU A 319 -19.07 -15.73 17.22
C GLU A 319 -18.86 -14.28 16.74
N VAL A 320 -17.77 -14.00 16.01
CA VAL A 320 -17.55 -12.69 15.36
C VAL A 320 -18.70 -12.33 14.42
N LEU A 321 -19.14 -13.27 13.58
CA LEU A 321 -20.29 -13.07 12.71
C LEU A 321 -21.55 -12.71 13.52
N GLN A 322 -21.82 -13.41 14.62
CA GLN A 322 -22.97 -13.09 15.48
C GLN A 322 -22.85 -11.71 16.15
N MET A 323 -21.63 -11.26 16.46
CA MET A 323 -21.38 -9.91 16.99
C MET A 323 -21.63 -8.85 15.91
N ASP A 324 -21.09 -9.04 14.70
CA ASP A 324 -21.26 -8.11 13.57
C ASP A 324 -22.72 -7.98 13.12
N MET A 325 -23.51 -9.06 13.23
CA MET A 325 -24.95 -9.02 12.98
C MET A 325 -25.73 -8.16 13.99
N LYS A 326 -25.20 -7.94 15.19
CA LYS A 326 -25.82 -7.10 16.23
C LYS A 326 -25.35 -5.65 16.16
N GLN A 327 -24.06 -5.46 15.93
CA GLN A 327 -23.43 -4.16 15.83
C GLN A 327 -22.33 -4.22 14.79
N THR A 328 -22.47 -3.41 13.75
CA THR A 328 -21.45 -3.26 12.71
C THR A 328 -20.12 -2.83 13.35
N SER A 329 -19.11 -3.68 13.25
CA SER A 329 -17.76 -3.49 13.76
C SER A 329 -16.75 -3.96 12.72
N ARG A 330 -15.46 -3.71 12.96
CA ARG A 330 -14.39 -4.34 12.17
C ARG A 330 -14.14 -5.74 12.71
N ASP A 331 -13.98 -6.72 11.83
CA ASP A 331 -13.69 -8.12 12.20
C ASP A 331 -12.50 -8.23 13.16
N GLN A 332 -11.46 -7.41 12.95
CA GLN A 332 -10.29 -7.38 13.81
C GLN A 332 -10.67 -7.13 15.29
N ASN A 333 -11.54 -6.16 15.56
CA ASN A 333 -11.90 -5.79 16.93
C ASN A 333 -12.66 -6.95 17.61
N ASN A 334 -13.70 -7.43 16.93
CA ASN A 334 -14.54 -8.50 17.46
C ASN A 334 -13.77 -9.81 17.62
N PHE A 335 -12.89 -10.17 16.68
CA PHE A 335 -12.07 -11.39 16.81
C PHE A 335 -11.08 -11.30 17.97
N ASN A 336 -10.46 -10.14 18.19
CA ASN A 336 -9.59 -9.94 19.35
C ASN A 336 -10.37 -10.00 20.69
N GLU A 337 -11.62 -9.55 20.71
CA GLU A 337 -12.50 -9.68 21.88
C GLU A 337 -12.86 -11.14 22.19
N VAL A 338 -13.27 -11.90 21.17
CA VAL A 338 -13.57 -13.34 21.24
C VAL A 338 -12.37 -14.10 21.80
N LEU A 339 -11.16 -13.83 21.28
CA LEU A 339 -9.95 -14.51 21.76
C LEU A 339 -9.47 -14.00 23.13
N GLY A 340 -9.85 -12.79 23.54
CA GLY A 340 -9.41 -12.17 24.79
C GLY A 340 -8.01 -11.58 24.74
N THR A 341 -7.57 -11.14 23.56
CA THR A 341 -6.19 -10.72 23.26
C THR A 341 -5.66 -9.68 24.24
N ALA A 342 -6.44 -8.62 24.52
CA ALA A 342 -6.03 -7.48 25.34
C ALA A 342 -5.52 -7.85 26.74
N LEU A 343 -6.13 -8.85 27.38
CA LEU A 343 -5.77 -9.30 28.73
C LEU A 343 -4.72 -10.42 28.71
N LEU A 344 -4.79 -11.29 27.71
CA LEU A 344 -3.96 -12.50 27.67
C LEU A 344 -2.54 -12.22 27.21
N ARG A 345 -2.31 -11.10 26.51
CA ARG A 345 -0.97 -10.69 26.03
C ARG A 345 -0.21 -9.75 26.97
N GLN A 346 -0.77 -9.43 28.14
CA GLN A 346 -0.13 -8.56 29.12
C GLN A 346 0.98 -9.26 29.90
N HIS A 347 2.02 -8.50 30.26
CA HIS A 347 3.10 -8.99 31.11
C HIS A 347 2.62 -9.20 32.55
N ARG A 348 3.06 -10.29 33.19
CA ARG A 348 2.66 -10.67 34.56
C ARG A 348 3.84 -10.72 35.54
N ASP A 349 4.97 -10.12 35.19
CA ASP A 349 6.21 -10.14 35.97
C ASP A 349 6.28 -9.06 37.05
N GLY A 350 5.14 -8.42 37.38
CA GLY A 350 5.05 -7.36 38.38
C GLY A 350 5.51 -5.98 37.89
N GLY A 351 5.95 -5.86 36.63
CA GLY A 351 6.18 -4.59 35.95
C GLY A 351 4.90 -3.98 35.36
N ASP A 352 5.07 -3.01 34.46
CA ASP A 352 3.95 -2.46 33.67
C ASP A 352 3.35 -3.56 32.76
N PRO A 353 2.10 -3.99 32.98
CA PRO A 353 1.46 -5.04 32.18
C PRO A 353 1.31 -4.66 30.70
N LEU A 354 1.27 -3.36 30.40
CA LEU A 354 1.10 -2.80 29.05
C LEU A 354 2.44 -2.46 28.38
N ARG A 355 3.57 -2.83 28.98
CA ARG A 355 4.88 -2.60 28.36
C ARG A 355 4.95 -3.30 26.99
N LYS A 356 5.48 -2.58 26.00
CA LYS A 356 5.72 -3.10 24.65
C LYS A 356 7.13 -3.72 24.55
N PRO A 357 7.33 -4.74 23.69
CA PRO A 357 6.30 -5.48 22.94
C PRO A 357 5.42 -6.32 23.88
N LEU A 358 4.17 -6.55 23.50
CA LEU A 358 3.26 -7.46 24.22
C LEU A 358 3.72 -8.92 24.06
N LEU A 359 3.18 -9.83 24.87
CA LEU A 359 3.49 -11.25 24.72
C LEU A 359 3.03 -11.74 23.34
N SER A 360 3.93 -12.41 22.60
CA SER A 360 3.62 -13.01 21.31
C SER A 360 2.77 -14.27 21.44
N ASP A 361 2.98 -15.03 22.51
CA ASP A 361 2.33 -16.32 22.73
C ASP A 361 1.22 -16.21 23.76
N PHE A 362 0.04 -16.75 23.44
CA PHE A 362 -1.04 -16.92 24.41
C PHE A 362 -1.98 -18.05 24.02
N THR A 363 -2.79 -18.50 24.98
CA THR A 363 -3.92 -19.42 24.73
C THR A 363 -5.20 -18.65 24.92
N ALA A 364 -6.02 -18.56 23.87
CA ALA A 364 -7.29 -17.86 23.87
C ALA A 364 -8.32 -18.49 24.81
N LYS A 365 -9.39 -17.75 25.12
CA LYS A 365 -10.47 -18.20 26.04
C LYS A 365 -11.11 -19.53 25.62
N ASN A 366 -11.18 -19.80 24.32
CA ASN A 366 -11.72 -21.02 23.73
C ASN A 366 -10.68 -22.14 23.56
N GLY A 367 -9.44 -21.95 24.03
CA GLY A 367 -8.38 -22.96 24.00
C GLY A 367 -7.43 -22.91 22.80
N LEU A 368 -7.68 -22.04 21.81
CA LEU A 368 -6.80 -21.89 20.64
C LEU A 368 -5.45 -21.32 21.06
N LYS A 369 -4.36 -21.94 20.60
CA LYS A 369 -3.00 -21.42 20.78
C LYS A 369 -2.68 -20.41 19.70
N VAL A 370 -2.32 -19.20 20.11
CA VAL A 370 -2.04 -18.08 19.21
C VAL A 370 -0.58 -17.64 19.35
N HIS A 371 0.08 -17.46 18.21
CA HIS A 371 1.38 -16.80 18.11
C HIS A 371 1.24 -15.52 17.29
N VAL A 372 1.76 -14.41 17.82
CA VAL A 372 1.83 -13.11 17.14
C VAL A 372 3.25 -12.87 16.66
N LEU A 373 3.40 -12.70 15.35
CA LEU A 373 4.66 -12.57 14.64
C LEU A 373 5.43 -11.30 15.03
N ASP A 374 6.77 -11.38 15.00
CA ASP A 374 7.68 -10.25 15.25
C ASP A 374 7.48 -9.11 14.24
N ASP A 375 7.14 -7.92 14.75
CA ASP A 375 6.89 -6.70 13.98
C ASP A 375 8.12 -6.17 13.23
N ASN A 376 9.33 -6.58 13.62
CA ASN A 376 10.58 -6.23 12.93
C ASN A 376 10.75 -7.01 11.62
N VAL A 377 10.20 -8.22 11.56
CA VAL A 377 10.23 -9.10 10.38
C VAL A 377 8.98 -8.90 9.53
N PHE A 378 7.82 -8.78 10.18
CA PHE A 378 6.51 -8.74 9.55
C PHE A 378 5.86 -7.38 9.83
N ARG A 379 6.13 -6.42 8.95
CA ARG A 379 5.86 -5.00 9.24
C ARG A 379 4.41 -4.62 8.98
N SER A 380 3.69 -4.37 10.06
CA SER A 380 2.41 -3.66 10.08
C SER A 380 2.70 -2.18 10.09
N HIS A 381 2.67 -1.56 8.92
CA HIS A 381 2.96 -0.15 8.80
C HIS A 381 1.75 0.65 9.26
N HIS A 382 1.85 1.27 10.43
CA HIS A 382 0.82 2.16 10.92
C HIS A 382 1.17 3.61 10.65
N PHE A 383 2.44 4.05 10.65
CA PHE A 383 2.89 5.37 10.18
C PHE A 383 4.39 5.42 9.88
N GLU A 384 4.86 6.52 9.30
CA GLU A 384 6.27 6.94 9.36
C GLU A 384 6.84 7.11 10.78
N ILE A 385 5.99 7.07 11.82
CA ILE A 385 6.35 7.06 13.25
C ILE A 385 6.86 5.67 13.69
N ASP A 386 6.69 4.62 12.88
CA ASP A 386 7.15 3.29 13.21
C ASP A 386 8.67 3.26 13.37
N ARG A 387 9.07 3.16 14.65
CA ARG A 387 10.38 2.85 15.21
C ARG A 387 11.50 2.75 14.16
N PRO A 388 12.57 3.58 14.25
CA PRO A 388 13.74 3.50 13.37
C PRO A 388 14.51 2.16 13.42
N TYR A 389 14.02 1.18 14.19
CA TYR A 389 14.66 -0.10 14.48
C TYR A 389 14.23 -1.26 13.57
N ALA A 390 13.10 -1.19 12.87
CA ALA A 390 12.72 -2.26 11.95
C ALA A 390 13.66 -2.22 10.74
N GLY A 391 14.60 -3.17 10.67
CA GLY A 391 15.53 -3.29 9.56
C GLY A 391 14.77 -3.51 8.26
N ARG A 392 14.47 -2.42 7.52
CA ARG A 392 13.72 -2.42 6.26
C ARG A 392 14.23 -3.45 5.26
N ASP A 393 15.51 -3.78 5.33
CA ASP A 393 16.20 -4.77 4.50
C ASP A 393 15.84 -6.23 4.82
N ARG A 394 15.42 -6.52 6.06
CA ARG A 394 15.14 -7.86 6.57
C ARG A 394 13.66 -8.21 6.59
N SER A 395 12.78 -7.21 6.44
CA SER A 395 11.35 -7.43 6.50
C SER A 395 10.83 -8.25 5.32
N VAL A 396 9.92 -9.16 5.62
CA VAL A 396 9.33 -10.12 4.70
C VAL A 396 8.20 -9.50 3.88
N TYR A 397 7.32 -8.73 4.54
CA TYR A 397 6.24 -7.98 3.91
C TYR A 397 6.10 -6.58 4.52
N VAL A 398 5.32 -5.74 3.84
CA VAL A 398 4.72 -4.53 4.40
C VAL A 398 3.20 -4.60 4.25
N HIS A 399 2.47 -4.25 5.30
CA HIS A 399 1.01 -4.18 5.30
C HIS A 399 0.60 -2.82 5.81
N MET A 400 -0.15 -2.08 5.00
CA MET A 400 -0.73 -0.78 5.37
C MET A 400 -2.13 -0.96 5.94
N THR A 401 -2.17 -1.40 7.18
CA THR A 401 -3.38 -1.67 7.99
C THR A 401 -4.31 -0.45 8.11
N CYS A 402 -3.73 0.75 8.04
CA CYS A 402 -4.43 2.01 7.89
C CYS A 402 -3.70 2.92 6.88
N GLY A 403 -4.37 3.97 6.43
CA GLY A 403 -3.90 4.85 5.35
C GLY A 403 -4.99 5.17 4.34
N ASP A 404 -4.68 6.06 3.41
CA ASP A 404 -5.55 6.54 2.34
C ASP A 404 -6.09 5.43 1.41
N ALA A 405 -6.73 5.84 0.31
CA ALA A 405 -7.30 4.94 -0.69
C ALA A 405 -6.30 3.91 -1.26
N THR A 406 -6.84 2.90 -1.96
CA THR A 406 -6.11 1.79 -2.60
C THR A 406 -4.85 2.22 -3.35
N LEU A 407 -4.91 3.33 -4.10
CA LEU A 407 -3.78 3.81 -4.89
C LEU A 407 -2.58 4.26 -4.03
N THR A 408 -2.84 4.95 -2.91
CA THR A 408 -1.78 5.36 -1.98
C THR A 408 -1.13 4.17 -1.31
N LYS A 409 -1.92 3.16 -0.92
CA LYS A 409 -1.38 1.93 -0.35
C LYS A 409 -0.46 1.20 -1.33
N ALA A 410 -0.87 1.10 -2.60
CA ALA A 410 -0.05 0.52 -3.66
C ALA A 410 1.24 1.33 -3.89
N PHE A 411 1.14 2.67 -3.93
CA PHE A 411 2.31 3.54 -4.13
C PHE A 411 3.33 3.40 -3.01
N VAL A 412 2.89 3.37 -1.75
CA VAL A 412 3.79 3.20 -0.60
C VAL A 412 4.44 1.81 -0.61
N ALA A 413 3.71 0.74 -0.95
CA ALA A 413 4.30 -0.58 -1.11
C ALA A 413 5.41 -0.61 -2.19
N LYS A 414 5.22 0.11 -3.31
CA LYS A 414 6.25 0.33 -4.34
C LYS A 414 7.44 1.11 -3.78
N ALA A 415 7.21 2.28 -3.17
CA ALA A 415 8.25 3.13 -2.58
C ALA A 415 9.11 2.40 -1.53
N GLN A 416 8.47 1.52 -0.76
CA GLN A 416 9.15 0.69 0.22
C GLN A 416 9.87 -0.52 -0.43
N GLY A 417 9.61 -0.86 -1.69
CA GLY A 417 10.25 -1.95 -2.42
C GLY A 417 9.70 -3.34 -2.10
N PHE A 418 8.39 -3.43 -1.85
CA PHE A 418 7.66 -4.67 -1.58
C PHE A 418 6.70 -5.05 -2.73
N TRP A 419 6.63 -4.23 -3.77
CA TRP A 419 5.77 -4.50 -4.93
C TRP A 419 6.44 -5.46 -5.92
N GLY A 420 5.65 -6.37 -6.49
CA GLY A 420 6.09 -7.28 -7.57
C GLY A 420 6.06 -6.63 -8.95
N ASP A 421 6.62 -7.30 -9.95
CA ASP A 421 6.56 -6.88 -11.36
C ASP A 421 5.20 -7.21 -12.00
N VAL A 422 4.19 -6.38 -11.71
CA VAL A 422 2.85 -6.48 -12.30
C VAL A 422 2.85 -5.88 -13.69
N ASP A 423 2.40 -6.63 -14.69
CA ASP A 423 2.28 -6.19 -16.09
C ASP A 423 3.54 -5.51 -16.67
N GLY A 424 4.71 -5.96 -16.22
CA GLY A 424 5.99 -5.42 -16.67
C GLY A 424 6.37 -4.07 -16.07
N TYR A 425 5.72 -3.64 -14.99
CA TYR A 425 6.00 -2.39 -14.27
C TYR A 425 7.49 -2.14 -14.03
N TYR A 426 8.27 -3.16 -13.69
CA TYR A 426 9.72 -3.07 -13.47
C TYR A 426 10.55 -3.62 -14.63
N THR A 427 10.01 -4.53 -15.44
CA THR A 427 10.75 -5.14 -16.55
C THR A 427 10.62 -4.39 -17.88
N GLN A 428 9.74 -3.39 -17.95
CA GLN A 428 9.54 -2.48 -19.08
C GLN A 428 9.66 -1.02 -18.60
N PRO A 429 10.86 -0.58 -18.19
CA PRO A 429 11.01 0.74 -17.61
C PRO A 429 10.67 1.86 -18.60
N PRO A 430 9.83 2.84 -18.21
CA PRO A 430 9.51 3.98 -19.05
C PRO A 430 10.70 4.96 -19.09
N PRO A 431 10.72 5.89 -20.06
CA PRO A 431 11.62 7.03 -20.00
C PRO A 431 11.25 7.90 -18.79
N LEU A 432 12.27 8.39 -18.09
CA LEU A 432 12.12 9.08 -16.81
C LEU A 432 12.46 10.56 -16.93
N LEU A 433 11.74 11.39 -16.19
CA LEU A 433 12.08 12.77 -15.87
C LEU A 433 12.31 12.87 -14.37
N ALA A 434 13.48 13.33 -13.93
CA ALA A 434 13.87 13.39 -12.54
C ALA A 434 14.30 14.81 -12.14
N VAL A 435 14.41 15.03 -10.84
CA VAL A 435 14.96 16.24 -10.23
C VAL A 435 15.84 15.85 -9.04
N ASP A 436 16.85 16.66 -8.71
CA ASP A 436 17.74 16.39 -7.58
C ASP A 436 17.04 16.43 -6.22
N HIS A 437 16.25 17.47 -6.00
CA HIS A 437 15.57 17.73 -4.75
C HIS A 437 14.33 18.59 -5.01
N LEU A 438 13.44 18.68 -4.03
CA LEU A 438 12.33 19.63 -4.01
C LEU A 438 12.42 20.39 -2.70
N SER A 439 12.82 21.65 -2.76
CA SER A 439 13.04 22.49 -1.57
C SER A 439 12.67 23.93 -1.85
N GLY A 440 11.98 24.57 -0.91
CA GLY A 440 11.54 25.96 -1.04
C GLY A 440 10.46 26.29 -0.02
N THR A 441 9.76 27.42 -0.16
CA THR A 441 8.47 27.60 0.52
C THR A 441 7.44 26.59 -0.01
N THR A 442 6.27 26.49 0.62
CA THR A 442 5.17 25.66 0.12
C THR A 442 4.84 26.02 -1.33
N GLU A 443 4.75 27.31 -1.66
CA GLU A 443 4.46 27.77 -3.03
C GLU A 443 5.56 27.41 -4.02
N ASP A 444 6.83 27.54 -3.62
CA ASP A 444 7.97 27.15 -4.46
C ASP A 444 7.92 25.67 -4.81
N VAL A 445 7.67 24.82 -3.81
CA VAL A 445 7.61 23.36 -3.97
C VAL A 445 6.41 22.94 -4.83
N GLU A 446 5.26 23.59 -4.67
CA GLU A 446 4.10 23.40 -5.54
C GLU A 446 4.38 23.79 -6.99
N GLN A 447 4.94 24.98 -7.21
CA GLN A 447 5.27 25.48 -8.54
C GLN A 447 6.28 24.56 -9.24
N LEU A 448 7.32 24.11 -8.55
CA LEU A 448 8.28 23.15 -9.09
C LEU A 448 7.62 21.81 -9.44
N MET A 449 6.72 21.30 -8.59
CA MET A 449 5.96 20.09 -8.91
C MET A 449 5.13 20.28 -10.19
N LYS A 450 4.44 21.41 -10.35
CA LYS A 450 3.68 21.73 -11.57
C LYS A 450 4.57 21.81 -12.81
N ILE A 451 5.76 22.41 -12.70
CA ILE A 451 6.75 22.45 -13.79
C ILE A 451 7.19 21.03 -14.16
N LEU A 452 7.48 20.18 -13.18
CA LEU A 452 7.87 18.79 -13.40
C LEU A 452 6.78 17.99 -14.10
N LEU A 453 5.51 18.17 -13.71
CA LEU A 453 4.36 17.54 -14.36
C LEU A 453 4.20 18.02 -15.80
N THR A 454 4.36 19.32 -16.04
CA THR A 454 4.33 19.92 -17.38
C THR A 454 5.42 19.33 -18.28
N ALA A 455 6.66 19.32 -17.78
CA ALA A 455 7.79 18.77 -18.50
C ALA A 455 7.63 17.27 -18.76
N ALA A 456 7.11 16.51 -17.80
CA ALA A 456 6.85 15.08 -17.95
C ALA A 456 5.80 14.81 -19.04
N HIS A 457 4.69 15.55 -19.01
CA HIS A 457 3.62 15.44 -20.00
C HIS A 457 4.14 15.71 -21.43
N TYR A 458 4.74 16.87 -21.68
CA TYR A 458 5.13 17.28 -23.03
C TYR A 458 6.38 16.57 -23.57
N SER A 459 7.20 15.98 -22.70
CA SER A 459 8.33 15.13 -23.12
C SER A 459 7.98 13.64 -23.21
N ASN A 460 6.72 13.26 -22.94
CA ASN A 460 6.25 11.88 -22.86
C ASN A 460 7.11 11.02 -21.92
N ARG A 461 7.38 11.55 -20.72
CA ARG A 461 8.17 10.91 -19.67
C ARG A 461 7.33 10.64 -18.45
N THR A 462 7.75 9.63 -17.70
CA THR A 462 7.24 9.36 -16.37
C THR A 462 8.06 10.16 -15.35
N LEU A 463 7.39 10.87 -14.46
CA LEU A 463 8.04 11.62 -13.38
C LEU A 463 8.62 10.65 -12.34
N LEU A 464 9.91 10.81 -12.07
CA LEU A 464 10.64 10.24 -10.95
C LEU A 464 10.89 11.34 -9.92
N PRO A 465 10.00 11.51 -8.93
CA PRO A 465 10.19 12.54 -7.92
C PRO A 465 11.33 12.18 -6.96
N PRO A 466 11.87 13.15 -6.21
CA PRO A 466 12.84 12.87 -5.16
C PRO A 466 12.16 12.10 -4.03
N SER A 467 12.96 11.50 -3.15
CA SER A 467 12.43 10.75 -2.00
C SER A 467 11.65 11.62 -1.00
N HIS A 468 12.03 12.89 -0.89
CA HIS A 468 11.49 13.84 0.07
C HIS A 468 11.32 15.22 -0.57
N ALA A 469 10.43 16.02 0.01
CA ALA A 469 10.34 17.46 -0.18
C ALA A 469 10.68 18.19 1.13
N THR A 470 11.31 19.34 1.02
CA THR A 470 11.72 20.20 2.14
C THR A 470 11.00 21.54 2.07
N PHE A 471 10.25 21.86 3.12
CA PHE A 471 9.45 23.07 3.24
C PHE A 471 10.13 24.04 4.20
N LEU A 472 10.56 25.19 3.68
CA LEU A 472 11.37 26.16 4.41
C LEU A 472 10.55 27.06 5.34
N ASP A 473 9.27 27.24 5.02
CA ASP A 473 8.25 28.04 5.69
C ASP A 473 7.45 27.25 6.75
N ILE A 474 7.61 25.93 6.79
CA ILE A 474 6.92 25.05 7.76
C ILE A 474 7.90 24.66 8.88
N PRO A 475 7.59 24.98 10.16
CA PRO A 475 8.44 24.61 11.27
C PRO A 475 8.44 23.08 11.47
N SER A 476 9.62 22.50 11.74
CA SER A 476 9.72 21.10 12.12
C SER A 476 9.03 20.82 13.46
N THR A 477 8.17 19.80 13.48
CA THR A 477 7.53 19.30 14.70
C THR A 477 8.41 18.39 15.55
N THR A 478 9.62 18.06 15.08
CA THR A 478 10.50 17.03 15.69
C THR A 478 11.77 17.60 16.33
N SER A 479 12.05 18.89 16.19
CA SER A 479 13.28 19.53 16.69
C SER A 479 13.00 20.87 17.34
N SER A 480 13.55 21.09 18.54
CA SER A 480 13.49 22.36 19.29
C SER A 480 14.37 23.49 18.73
N SER A 481 15.02 23.26 17.58
CA SER A 481 15.71 24.26 16.78
C SER A 481 14.90 24.56 15.52
N SER A 482 15.12 25.74 14.95
CA SER A 482 14.51 26.33 13.75
C SER A 482 14.68 25.54 12.44
N ALA A 483 14.54 24.21 12.47
CA ALA A 483 14.75 23.35 11.32
C ALA A 483 13.48 23.29 10.46
N HIS A 484 13.68 23.40 9.16
CA HIS A 484 12.67 23.24 8.12
C HIS A 484 12.00 21.86 8.17
N SER A 485 10.75 21.75 7.73
CA SER A 485 10.04 20.47 7.66
C SER A 485 10.49 19.67 6.44
N THR A 486 10.84 18.40 6.62
CA THR A 486 11.13 17.47 5.51
C THR A 486 10.19 16.28 5.59
N ARG A 487 9.52 15.97 4.47
CA ARG A 487 8.47 14.95 4.37
C ARG A 487 8.76 14.02 3.21
N GLN A 488 8.31 12.77 3.28
CA GLN A 488 8.38 11.88 2.11
C GLN A 488 7.49 12.44 1.01
N ILE A 489 7.82 12.16 -0.26
CA ILE A 489 7.09 12.78 -1.37
C ILE A 489 5.58 12.45 -1.35
N PHE A 490 5.23 11.22 -1.00
CA PHE A 490 3.83 10.76 -0.95
C PHE A 490 3.08 11.23 0.31
N SER A 491 3.76 11.84 1.28
CA SER A 491 3.15 12.57 2.40
C SER A 491 3.23 14.10 2.21
N SER A 492 3.84 14.54 1.11
CA SER A 492 3.93 15.95 0.69
C SER A 492 2.91 16.29 -0.39
N PHE A 493 2.64 15.32 -1.29
CA PHE A 493 1.68 15.44 -2.37
C PHE A 493 0.80 14.18 -2.45
N PRO A 494 -0.46 14.28 -2.91
CA PRO A 494 -1.31 13.14 -3.24
C PRO A 494 -0.87 12.49 -4.57
N VAL A 495 0.40 12.08 -4.65
CA VAL A 495 1.09 11.60 -5.86
C VAL A 495 0.25 10.65 -6.74
N PRO A 496 -0.32 9.55 -6.21
CA PRO A 496 -1.13 8.64 -7.04
C PRO A 496 -2.37 9.31 -7.63
N HIS A 497 -3.02 10.22 -6.91
CA HIS A 497 -4.21 10.94 -7.39
C HIS A 497 -3.85 11.99 -8.44
N ILE A 498 -2.69 12.64 -8.29
CA ILE A 498 -2.13 13.54 -9.31
C ILE A 498 -1.89 12.76 -10.60
N ALA A 499 -1.24 11.60 -10.51
CA ALA A 499 -0.92 10.76 -11.67
C ALA A 499 -2.19 10.32 -12.42
N GLU A 500 -3.20 9.85 -11.68
CA GLU A 500 -4.49 9.43 -12.23
C GLU A 500 -5.24 10.59 -12.88
N ALA A 501 -5.39 11.72 -12.19
CA ALA A 501 -6.18 12.85 -12.66
C ALA A 501 -5.57 13.53 -13.90
N LEU A 502 -4.24 13.65 -13.95
CA LEU A 502 -3.54 14.31 -15.06
C LEU A 502 -3.19 13.37 -16.22
N GLY A 503 -3.29 12.06 -16.02
CA GLY A 503 -2.78 11.08 -16.99
C GLY A 503 -1.25 11.15 -17.16
N VAL A 504 -0.52 11.68 -16.17
CA VAL A 504 0.95 11.76 -16.17
C VAL A 504 1.49 10.61 -15.33
N GLY A 505 2.33 9.76 -15.91
CA GLY A 505 2.96 8.68 -15.16
C GLY A 505 3.85 9.22 -14.05
N ILE A 506 3.68 8.73 -12.81
CA ILE A 506 4.58 9.02 -11.69
C ILE A 506 5.00 7.70 -11.04
N VAL A 507 6.30 7.48 -10.94
CA VAL A 507 6.88 6.28 -10.28
C VAL A 507 7.42 6.64 -8.90
N GLU A 508 7.66 5.61 -8.08
CA GLU A 508 8.26 5.82 -6.76
C GLU A 508 9.73 6.25 -6.85
N PRO A 509 10.25 7.02 -5.87
CA PRO A 509 11.63 7.55 -5.90
C PRO A 509 12.74 6.51 -6.05
N ARG A 510 12.48 5.24 -5.66
CA ARG A 510 13.44 4.14 -5.73
C ARG A 510 13.30 3.29 -7.00
N TYR A 511 12.43 3.70 -7.92
CA TYR A 511 12.06 2.92 -9.10
C TYR A 511 13.25 2.40 -9.91
N PRO A 512 14.28 3.20 -10.29
CA PRO A 512 15.40 2.67 -11.09
C PRO A 512 16.15 1.53 -10.41
N THR A 513 16.34 1.62 -9.10
CA THR A 513 17.03 0.57 -8.32
C THR A 513 16.16 -0.69 -8.20
N LEU A 514 14.85 -0.53 -8.01
CA LEU A 514 13.92 -1.65 -7.91
C LEU A 514 13.73 -2.34 -9.26
N ALA A 515 13.60 -1.58 -10.34
CA ALA A 515 13.55 -2.07 -11.71
C ALA A 515 14.83 -2.85 -12.08
N ALA A 516 16.01 -2.29 -11.76
CA ALA A 516 17.28 -2.96 -11.99
C ALA A 516 17.38 -4.29 -11.21
N ARG A 517 16.92 -4.33 -9.95
CA ARG A 517 16.86 -5.56 -9.14
C ARG A 517 15.97 -6.62 -9.79
N GLU A 518 14.78 -6.24 -10.24
CA GLU A 518 13.83 -7.15 -10.88
C GLU A 518 14.37 -7.67 -12.22
N LEU A 519 14.94 -6.80 -13.05
CA LEU A 519 15.59 -7.17 -14.32
C LEU A 519 16.80 -8.09 -14.11
N ALA A 520 17.60 -7.85 -13.07
CA ALA A 520 18.71 -8.71 -12.68
C ALA A 520 18.25 -10.07 -12.15
N GLY A 521 16.96 -10.23 -11.85
CA GLY A 521 16.41 -11.46 -11.30
C GLY A 521 16.73 -11.62 -9.82
N GLY A 522 16.55 -10.58 -8.99
CA GLY A 522 16.73 -10.73 -7.53
C GLY A 522 15.63 -11.58 -6.91
N SER A 523 15.96 -12.63 -6.14
CA SER A 523 15.09 -13.70 -5.59
C SER A 523 14.01 -13.26 -4.58
N VAL A 524 12.90 -14.03 -4.48
CA VAL A 524 11.91 -13.89 -3.38
C VAL A 524 12.21 -14.81 -2.19
N LEU A 525 13.16 -15.73 -2.26
CA LEU A 525 13.48 -16.63 -1.12
C LEU A 525 14.33 -15.97 -0.02
N GLY A 526 14.53 -14.65 -0.10
CA GLY A 526 15.36 -13.87 0.83
C GLY A 526 16.67 -13.37 0.23
N ARG A 527 17.31 -12.43 0.92
CA ARG A 527 18.54 -11.76 0.46
C ARG A 527 19.71 -12.71 0.22
N GLU A 528 19.83 -13.76 1.04
CA GLU A 528 20.90 -14.75 0.95
C GLU A 528 20.70 -15.76 -0.19
N ALA A 529 19.51 -15.78 -0.81
CA ALA A 529 19.22 -16.66 -1.94
C ALA A 529 19.90 -16.21 -3.26
N GLY A 530 20.31 -14.94 -3.35
CA GLY A 530 20.95 -14.39 -4.55
C GLY A 530 19.97 -14.20 -5.71
N LEU A 531 20.32 -14.74 -6.88
CA LEU A 531 19.54 -14.62 -8.11
C LEU A 531 18.44 -15.70 -8.20
N ARG A 532 17.37 -15.40 -8.96
CA ARG A 532 16.28 -16.34 -9.21
C ARG A 532 16.78 -17.60 -9.87
N ALA A 533 16.18 -18.74 -9.51
CA ALA A 533 16.50 -20.04 -10.09
C ALA A 533 16.22 -20.12 -11.61
N ASP A 534 15.32 -19.30 -12.14
CA ASP A 534 14.97 -19.23 -13.56
C ASP A 534 15.72 -18.12 -14.33
N ALA A 535 16.47 -17.24 -13.66
CA ALA A 535 17.23 -16.16 -14.30
C ALA A 535 18.21 -16.72 -15.36
N GLY A 536 18.88 -17.83 -15.04
CA GLY A 536 19.80 -18.51 -15.97
C GLY A 536 19.12 -19.27 -17.12
N ARG A 537 17.81 -19.54 -17.06
CA ARG A 537 17.05 -20.12 -18.18
C ARG A 537 16.63 -19.05 -19.18
N VAL A 538 16.30 -17.85 -18.70
CA VAL A 538 15.89 -16.70 -19.55
C VAL A 538 17.08 -16.06 -20.27
N GLU A 539 18.31 -16.23 -19.76
CA GLU A 539 19.53 -15.75 -20.44
C GLU A 539 19.73 -16.33 -21.85
N LYS A 540 19.25 -17.54 -22.13
CA LYS A 540 19.45 -18.20 -23.44
C LYS A 540 18.70 -17.54 -24.60
N ASP A 541 17.60 -16.83 -24.33
CA ASP A 541 16.76 -16.23 -25.40
C ASP A 541 16.60 -14.69 -25.29
N GLY A 542 17.11 -14.04 -24.23
CA GLY A 542 16.91 -12.59 -24.03
C GLY A 542 17.87 -11.88 -23.07
N GLY A 543 18.96 -12.51 -22.64
CA GLY A 543 19.88 -11.97 -21.62
C GLY A 543 20.51 -10.62 -21.98
N LYS A 544 20.87 -10.40 -23.24
CA LYS A 544 21.43 -9.11 -23.72
C LYS A 544 20.47 -7.94 -23.52
N GLY A 545 19.18 -8.14 -23.81
CA GLY A 545 18.16 -7.09 -23.66
C GLY A 545 17.91 -6.68 -22.21
N LYS A 546 18.08 -7.60 -21.24
CA LYS A 546 17.97 -7.26 -19.81
C LYS A 546 19.14 -6.44 -19.32
N ALA A 547 20.37 -6.82 -19.68
CA ALA A 547 21.57 -6.07 -19.32
C ALA A 547 21.54 -4.65 -19.90
N GLU A 548 21.13 -4.51 -21.16
CA GLU A 548 20.95 -3.21 -21.81
C GLU A 548 19.92 -2.34 -21.07
N LYS A 549 18.75 -2.90 -20.71
CA LYS A 549 17.76 -2.17 -19.90
C LYS A 549 18.31 -1.71 -18.54
N ILE A 550 19.10 -2.55 -17.87
CA ILE A 550 19.74 -2.17 -16.59
C ILE A 550 20.73 -1.02 -16.78
N VAL A 551 21.54 -1.06 -17.84
CA VAL A 551 22.47 0.04 -18.16
C VAL A 551 21.70 1.32 -18.46
N ARG A 552 20.63 1.25 -19.26
CA ARG A 552 19.78 2.41 -19.60
C ARG A 552 19.09 3.04 -18.39
N LEU A 553 18.78 2.28 -17.33
CA LEU A 553 18.27 2.81 -16.07
C LEU A 553 19.29 3.70 -15.32
N GLY A 554 20.58 3.53 -15.60
CA GLY A 554 21.67 4.35 -15.04
C GLY A 554 22.12 5.50 -15.95
N GLU A 555 21.64 5.56 -17.20
CA GLU A 555 21.97 6.64 -18.14
C GLU A 555 21.14 7.89 -17.81
N VAL A 556 21.82 8.95 -17.37
CA VAL A 556 21.21 10.23 -16.99
C VAL A 556 21.78 11.34 -17.84
N VAL A 557 20.91 12.10 -18.48
CA VAL A 557 21.23 13.37 -19.15
C VAL A 557 20.74 14.49 -18.25
N GLU A 558 21.57 15.49 -18.00
CA GLU A 558 21.23 16.64 -17.18
C GLU A 558 20.80 17.82 -18.05
N LEU A 559 19.71 18.48 -17.67
CA LEU A 559 19.22 19.71 -18.26
C LEU A 559 19.32 20.82 -17.22
N ASP A 560 20.14 21.81 -17.54
CA ASP A 560 20.43 22.94 -16.67
C ASP A 560 19.33 24.02 -16.77
N MET A 561 18.55 24.17 -15.70
CA MET A 561 17.41 25.08 -15.65
C MET A 561 17.83 26.57 -15.68
N ARG A 562 19.12 26.89 -15.48
CA ARG A 562 19.66 28.24 -15.63
C ARG A 562 19.60 28.74 -17.07
N HIS A 563 19.50 27.83 -18.04
CA HIS A 563 19.44 28.15 -19.47
C HIS A 563 18.02 28.09 -20.05
N THR A 564 17.02 27.86 -19.21
CA THR A 564 15.60 27.86 -19.59
C THR A 564 14.92 29.02 -18.88
N PRO A 565 14.99 30.27 -19.36
CA PRO A 565 14.41 31.43 -18.67
C PRO A 565 12.88 31.44 -18.68
N THR A 566 12.26 30.77 -19.66
CA THR A 566 10.80 30.70 -19.84
C THR A 566 10.34 29.26 -20.01
N LEU A 567 9.04 29.01 -19.77
CA LEU A 567 8.42 27.73 -20.06
C LEU A 567 8.59 27.33 -21.54
N SER A 568 8.40 28.27 -22.48
CA SER A 568 8.61 28.05 -23.92
C SER A 568 10.04 27.55 -24.21
N SER A 569 11.05 28.13 -23.57
CA SER A 569 12.45 27.72 -23.72
C SER A 569 12.66 26.28 -23.24
N LEU A 570 12.06 25.90 -22.10
CA LEU A 570 12.11 24.53 -21.59
C LEU A 570 11.45 23.55 -22.55
N LEU A 571 10.22 23.82 -23.00
CA LEU A 571 9.47 22.94 -23.90
C LEU A 571 10.19 22.79 -25.25
N SER A 572 10.75 23.88 -25.79
CA SER A 572 11.56 23.87 -27.00
C SER A 572 12.80 22.99 -26.83
N LEU A 573 13.52 23.10 -25.71
CA LEU A 573 14.66 22.23 -25.41
C LEU A 573 14.25 20.76 -25.28
N LEU A 574 13.17 20.46 -24.56
CA LEU A 574 12.65 19.09 -24.41
C LEU A 574 12.23 18.46 -25.74
N SER A 575 11.82 19.26 -26.72
CA SER A 575 11.46 18.79 -28.07
C SER A 575 12.68 18.43 -28.95
N GLN A 576 13.90 18.79 -28.54
CA GLN A 576 15.09 18.52 -29.34
C GLN A 576 15.43 17.01 -29.39
N PRO A 577 15.98 16.50 -30.52
CA PRO A 577 16.32 15.08 -30.66
C PRO A 577 17.30 14.54 -29.60
N SER A 578 18.17 15.39 -29.07
CA SER A 578 19.12 15.07 -27.98
C SER A 578 18.42 14.72 -26.68
N PHE A 579 17.25 15.30 -26.42
CA PHE A 579 16.43 15.07 -25.23
C PHE A 579 15.24 14.14 -25.47
N SER A 580 15.15 13.54 -26.65
CA SER A 580 14.13 12.54 -26.95
C SER A 580 14.22 11.33 -25.99
N PRO A 581 13.09 10.67 -25.65
CA PRO A 581 13.08 9.47 -24.81
C PRO A 581 14.01 8.33 -25.28
N SER A 582 14.28 8.24 -26.58
CA SER A 582 15.23 7.27 -27.15
C SER A 582 16.69 7.59 -26.85
N SER A 583 17.07 8.87 -26.92
CA SER A 583 18.45 9.33 -26.76
C SER A 583 18.83 9.59 -25.30
N ALA A 584 17.88 10.07 -24.51
CA ALA A 584 18.04 10.38 -23.10
C ALA A 584 16.99 9.58 -22.31
N PRO A 585 17.22 8.31 -21.94
CA PRO A 585 16.21 7.51 -21.25
C PRO A 585 15.81 8.13 -19.90
N THR A 586 16.77 8.68 -19.15
CA THR A 586 16.50 9.50 -17.97
C THR A 586 16.99 10.92 -18.23
N LEU A 587 16.08 11.88 -18.10
CA LEU A 587 16.40 13.31 -18.11
C LEU A 587 16.28 13.85 -16.69
N LYS A 588 17.25 14.64 -16.24
CA LYS A 588 17.29 15.19 -14.89
C LYS A 588 17.38 16.71 -14.95
N LEU A 589 16.40 17.40 -14.36
CA LEU A 589 16.42 18.86 -14.23
C LEU A 589 17.32 19.23 -13.05
N ILE A 590 18.28 20.12 -13.27
CA ILE A 590 19.26 20.57 -12.27
C ILE A 590 19.34 22.09 -12.18
N ASN A 591 19.92 22.59 -11.10
CA ASN A 591 20.21 24.03 -10.87
C ASN A 591 19.00 24.97 -10.91
N PHE A 592 17.79 24.51 -10.60
CA PHE A 592 16.62 25.39 -10.46
C PHE A 592 16.64 26.16 -9.12
N ASP A 593 17.40 25.71 -8.14
CA ASP A 593 17.58 26.34 -6.82
C ASP A 593 18.66 27.42 -6.80
N TRP A 594 19.32 27.69 -7.93
CA TRP A 594 20.35 28.71 -8.01
C TRP A 594 19.75 30.11 -7.80
N PRO A 595 20.33 30.98 -6.93
CA PRO A 595 19.71 32.25 -6.52
C PRO A 595 19.29 33.16 -7.68
N ASP A 596 20.10 33.21 -8.73
CA ASP A 596 19.86 34.08 -9.90
C ASP A 596 19.02 33.40 -11.00
N SER A 597 18.51 32.18 -10.78
CA SER A 597 17.75 31.41 -11.77
C SER A 597 16.38 30.95 -11.27
N GLN A 598 15.79 31.71 -10.36
CA GLN A 598 14.46 31.46 -9.81
C GLN A 598 13.33 32.08 -10.66
N HIS A 599 13.62 32.40 -11.93
CA HIS A 599 12.65 32.92 -12.91
C HIS A 599 11.43 32.00 -13.07
N TRP A 600 11.60 30.70 -12.84
CA TRP A 600 10.52 29.70 -12.88
C TRP A 600 9.40 29.93 -11.87
N ARG A 601 9.64 30.71 -10.80
CA ARG A 601 8.62 31.07 -9.81
C ARG A 601 7.45 31.84 -10.41
N LEU A 602 7.73 32.59 -11.47
CA LEU A 602 6.75 33.48 -12.09
C LEU A 602 6.08 32.85 -13.32
N TRP A 603 6.53 31.67 -13.75
CA TRP A 603 5.98 31.01 -14.94
C TRP A 603 4.49 30.71 -14.79
N ARG A 604 3.73 31.16 -15.78
CA ARG A 604 2.34 30.78 -16.05
C ARG A 604 2.35 29.37 -16.61
N LEU A 605 1.69 28.48 -15.88
CA LEU A 605 1.53 27.07 -16.25
C LEU A 605 0.11 26.81 -16.75
N PRO A 606 -0.11 25.71 -17.51
CA PRO A 606 -1.45 25.32 -17.94
C PRO A 606 -2.47 25.26 -16.79
N ARG A 607 -3.69 25.71 -17.03
CA ARG A 607 -4.81 25.68 -16.05
C ARG A 607 -5.17 24.27 -15.58
N THR A 608 -4.86 23.26 -16.37
CA THR A 608 -4.90 21.84 -15.98
C THR A 608 -4.22 21.57 -14.62
N LEU A 609 -3.22 22.39 -14.26
CA LEU A 609 -2.43 22.26 -13.03
C LEU A 609 -2.87 23.18 -11.89
N GLU A 610 -3.94 23.95 -12.06
CA GLU A 610 -4.39 24.97 -11.09
C GLU A 610 -4.61 24.39 -9.69
N HIS A 611 -5.27 23.23 -9.61
CA HIS A 611 -5.60 22.54 -8.35
C HIS A 611 -4.52 21.58 -7.85
N ILE A 612 -3.32 21.60 -8.43
CA ILE A 612 -2.20 20.80 -7.92
C ILE A 612 -1.59 21.52 -6.72
N THR A 613 -1.87 21.00 -5.53
CA THR A 613 -1.37 21.52 -4.26
C THR A 613 -0.66 20.43 -3.46
N THR A 614 0.04 20.83 -2.41
CA THR A 614 0.53 19.89 -1.40
C THR A 614 -0.63 19.24 -0.64
N CYS A 615 -0.31 18.21 0.13
CA CYS A 615 -1.22 17.70 1.17
C CYS A 615 -1.56 18.82 2.17
N GLN A 616 -2.75 18.75 2.76
CA GLN A 616 -3.17 19.70 3.80
C GLN A 616 -2.43 19.44 5.12
N LEU A 617 -2.30 20.47 5.97
CA LEU A 617 -1.72 20.40 7.32
C LEU A 617 -0.34 19.69 7.34
N LEU A 618 0.59 20.15 6.49
CA LEU A 618 1.94 19.59 6.36
C LEU A 618 2.77 19.68 7.67
N GLU A 619 2.40 20.56 8.58
CA GLU A 619 2.94 20.65 9.93
C GLU A 619 2.63 19.41 10.77
N GLU A 620 1.48 18.76 10.54
CA GLU A 620 1.09 17.56 11.26
C GLU A 620 1.77 16.31 10.67
N LEU A 621 2.09 15.34 11.53
CA LEU A 621 2.57 14.04 11.06
C LEU A 621 1.45 13.27 10.33
N PRO A 622 1.78 12.37 9.38
CA PRO A 622 0.81 11.45 8.77
C PRO A 622 0.03 10.66 9.84
N ALA A 623 -1.27 10.43 9.58
CA ALA A 623 -2.20 9.76 10.48
C ALA A 623 -3.08 8.71 9.75
N CYS A 624 -3.81 7.85 10.49
CA CYS A 624 -4.33 6.57 9.95
C CYS A 624 -5.47 6.83 8.96
N ASP A 625 -6.14 7.95 9.19
CA ASP A 625 -7.15 8.54 8.37
C ASP A 625 -6.57 9.20 7.12
N ALA A 626 -5.33 9.72 7.17
CA ALA A 626 -4.67 10.33 6.01
C ALA A 626 -3.14 10.33 6.07
N ILE A 627 -2.51 9.65 5.10
CA ILE A 627 -1.06 9.77 4.84
C ILE A 627 -0.78 11.11 4.17
N CYS A 628 -1.64 11.45 3.21
CA CYS A 628 -1.74 12.77 2.61
C CYS A 628 -3.14 13.33 2.89
N ARG A 629 -3.24 14.29 3.83
CA ARG A 629 -4.52 14.93 4.15
C ARG A 629 -5.05 15.68 2.94
N GLY A 630 -6.34 15.49 2.68
CA GLY A 630 -7.04 15.99 1.51
C GLY A 630 -6.95 15.12 0.26
N SER A 631 -6.13 14.06 0.25
CA SER A 631 -6.02 13.15 -0.90
C SER A 631 -7.34 12.46 -1.28
N ARG A 632 -8.24 12.27 -0.29
CA ARG A 632 -9.57 11.67 -0.49
C ARG A 632 -10.52 12.56 -1.29
N GLU A 633 -10.30 13.87 -1.32
CA GLU A 633 -11.06 14.77 -2.20
C GLU A 633 -10.70 14.57 -3.67
N GLY A 634 -9.61 13.85 -3.95
CA GLY A 634 -9.06 13.69 -5.29
C GLY A 634 -8.39 14.97 -5.79
N VAL A 635 -7.84 14.88 -6.99
CA VAL A 635 -7.27 16.03 -7.71
C VAL A 635 -8.26 16.43 -8.79
N LYS A 636 -8.68 17.69 -8.77
CA LYS A 636 -9.62 18.23 -9.77
C LYS A 636 -8.85 18.73 -10.99
N VAL A 637 -9.34 18.37 -12.17
CA VAL A 637 -8.83 18.85 -13.46
C VAL A 637 -10.02 19.44 -14.21
N GLU A 638 -10.05 20.76 -14.33
CA GLU A 638 -11.16 21.48 -14.99
C GLU A 638 -10.95 21.57 -16.50
N GLU A 639 -9.70 21.74 -16.93
CA GLU A 639 -9.30 21.84 -18.33
C GLU A 639 -8.27 20.75 -18.64
N GLY A 640 -8.41 20.07 -19.79
CA GLY A 640 -7.41 19.12 -20.27
C GLY A 640 -6.10 19.81 -20.65
N TRP A 641 -5.03 19.02 -20.84
CA TRP A 641 -3.75 19.56 -21.27
C TRP A 641 -3.88 20.33 -22.60
N PRO A 642 -3.39 21.58 -22.68
CA PRO A 642 -3.37 22.32 -23.93
C PRO A 642 -2.36 21.71 -24.93
N SER A 643 -2.35 22.20 -26.16
CA SER A 643 -1.30 21.87 -27.12
C SER A 643 0.07 22.41 -26.66
N VAL A 644 1.15 21.85 -27.21
CA VAL A 644 2.52 22.32 -26.92
C VAL A 644 2.65 23.80 -27.30
N GLU A 645 2.07 24.21 -28.42
CA GLU A 645 2.09 25.58 -28.93
C GLU A 645 1.38 26.55 -27.98
N GLU A 646 0.19 26.18 -27.50
CA GLU A 646 -0.57 26.97 -26.52
C GLU A 646 0.18 27.07 -25.18
N ALA A 647 0.76 25.97 -24.71
CA ALA A 647 1.57 25.97 -23.48
C ALA A 647 2.83 26.82 -23.61
N SER A 648 3.49 26.78 -24.77
CA SER A 648 4.65 27.64 -25.07
C SER A 648 4.27 29.12 -25.11
N ALA A 649 3.10 29.47 -25.68
CA ALA A 649 2.64 30.85 -25.75
C ALA A 649 2.45 31.51 -24.37
N LEU A 650 2.07 30.74 -23.35
CA LEU A 650 1.97 31.22 -21.97
C LEU A 650 3.29 31.81 -21.45
N GLY A 651 4.42 31.26 -21.89
CA GLY A 651 5.75 31.73 -21.49
C GLY A 651 6.30 32.88 -22.36
N GLU A 652 5.64 33.24 -23.47
CA GLU A 652 6.05 34.36 -24.33
C GLU A 652 5.41 35.68 -23.89
N GLU A 653 4.17 35.66 -23.37
CA GLU A 653 3.49 36.85 -22.86
C GLU A 653 4.22 37.48 -21.65
N GLU A 654 4.93 36.68 -20.86
CA GLU A 654 5.73 37.13 -19.70
C GLU A 654 6.93 38.00 -20.09
N ALA A 655 7.65 37.60 -21.14
CA ALA A 655 8.82 38.34 -21.60
C ALA A 655 8.44 39.76 -22.08
N TYR A 656 7.22 39.93 -22.60
CA TYR A 656 6.70 41.23 -23.03
C TYR A 656 6.20 42.10 -21.87
N GLU A 657 5.64 41.53 -20.80
CA GLU A 657 5.21 42.28 -19.62
C GLU A 657 6.42 42.77 -18.79
N GLU A 658 7.48 41.97 -18.66
CA GLU A 658 8.68 42.33 -17.91
C GLU A 658 9.53 43.40 -18.62
N GLU A 659 9.74 43.28 -19.94
CA GLU A 659 10.38 44.35 -20.76
C GLU A 659 9.55 45.64 -20.80
N GLY A 660 8.23 45.55 -20.62
CA GLY A 660 7.32 46.70 -20.56
C GLY A 660 7.33 47.42 -19.22
N ALA A 661 7.65 46.73 -18.12
CA ALA A 661 7.73 47.29 -16.77
C ALA A 661 9.11 47.90 -16.45
N GLU A 662 10.18 47.46 -17.13
CA GLU A 662 11.53 48.04 -16.99
C GLU A 662 11.78 49.29 -17.85
N ARG A 663 10.89 49.59 -18.81
CA ARG A 663 10.91 50.83 -19.63
C ARG A 663 10.01 51.90 -19.04
#